data_AF-A0AAD2HGW0-F1
#
_entry.id   AF-A0AAD2HGW0-F1
#
_cell.length_a   1.000
_cell.length_b   1.000
_cell.length_c   1.000
_cell.angle_alpha   90.00
_cell.angle_beta   90.00
_cell.angle_gamma   90.00
#
_symmetry.space_group_name_H-M   'P 1'
#
loop_
_entity.id
_entity.type
_entity.pdbx_description
1 polymer ?
#
loop_
_entity_poly.entity_id
_entity_poly.type
_entity_poly.pdbx_seq_one_letter_code
_entity_poly.pdbx_strand_id
1 'polypeptide(L)'
;MSRGISRSIPLELFTRTARALTLELPALPVERCIRTFEFPRVNLIMTLLSLPSEILTTVFLSLDARSATRLSEVSRKCFQVLRSSSAVQYQILLELSDMHDSPCPSPVGSAARLELLKAREAAWATIQCDSQTTMQIQMGDRFWDMIGNVIATCKDSTFTFTRLPSPSRGIPQLHWSTDLPPDIDHPGDFTMDFSQDLLVVIQEKEPVGPCLLSMKTGLPHPMAQSSRLTPSIIFNDAPSYQIRIFGDYVAVLWEFFGSASNRLSVWNWKSGALMKCLCRDDITSYAFLNESMLLVSILAGQVGTCQLYSELWVVKLDGPIEVMVPCLRLGLPHLSRRFKDPALVDLLINTEPSPSWPSDTTFEAPFTTSHLDRLFVLSLARSDGYGPAYLLCIRLSVIFDILSFRAGDQMIRWEDWGPPQTRMVKVVQQPDPWVCFVYGQRCALLYGDKCQILDLASQSRLPKRITHETGVDERCRFFSQPVVTSGPFSLLSVSIPPSAAVMLAEDGLITVSVSPIPTCAMEYPSEASPTKRMFFWSTLCDILHASMRMLDKWKSSMILQYCQNEFVESYYPTIESTFAKTVNFKGADYDCEILDTAGQDEFSILNSKHAIGIHGYVLVYSVTSRTSFEMIQIVYDKIIDFCGVTNIPCVIVGSKVDLGASRQVNADEGQKLAKANEAAWVETSAKSNLNIGAVFELCLSEIEKRSPNSAEPPVNRCLIM
;
A
#
# COMPACT_ATOMS: atom_id res chain seq x y z
N MET A 1 40.52 33.92 -32.60
CA MET A 1 41.44 32.84 -32.15
C MET A 1 40.63 31.86 -31.31
N SER A 2 40.36 30.70 -31.90
CA SER A 2 39.56 29.60 -31.37
C SER A 2 40.32 28.86 -30.26
N ARG A 3 39.71 28.74 -29.07
CA ARG A 3 40.17 27.79 -28.04
C ARG A 3 39.46 26.46 -28.26
N GLY A 4 40.24 25.44 -28.62
CA GLY A 4 39.78 24.09 -28.86
C GLY A 4 39.35 23.39 -27.57
N ILE A 5 38.18 22.75 -27.60
CA ILE A 5 37.74 21.79 -26.60
C ILE A 5 37.98 20.41 -27.21
N SER A 6 39.09 19.78 -26.83
CA SER A 6 39.35 18.37 -27.09
C SER A 6 38.44 17.53 -26.19
N ARG A 7 37.29 17.07 -26.70
CA ARG A 7 36.47 16.05 -26.04
C ARG A 7 36.99 14.67 -26.46
N SER A 8 37.62 13.96 -25.52
CA SER A 8 38.02 12.56 -25.70
C SER A 8 36.80 11.65 -25.77
N ILE A 9 36.73 10.81 -26.81
CA ILE A 9 35.75 9.73 -26.94
C ILE A 9 36.13 8.59 -25.97
N PRO A 10 35.21 8.04 -25.16
CA PRO A 10 35.50 6.93 -24.23
C PRO A 10 35.94 5.65 -24.97
N LEU A 11 36.93 4.95 -24.42
CA LEU A 11 37.51 3.70 -24.96
C LEU A 11 36.48 2.57 -25.12
N GLU A 12 35.37 2.61 -24.36
CA GLU A 12 34.25 1.66 -24.49
C GLU A 12 33.52 1.79 -25.83
N LEU A 13 33.37 3.02 -26.36
CA LEU A 13 32.75 3.30 -27.66
C LEU A 13 33.56 2.68 -28.80
N PHE A 14 34.89 2.61 -28.63
CA PHE A 14 35.81 1.99 -29.58
C PHE A 14 35.66 0.46 -29.60
N THR A 15 35.46 -0.15 -28.43
CA THR A 15 35.36 -1.60 -28.27
C THR A 15 34.03 -2.15 -28.80
N ARG A 16 32.93 -1.40 -28.65
CA ARG A 16 31.60 -1.78 -29.15
C ARG A 16 31.46 -1.61 -30.66
N THR A 17 31.96 -0.50 -31.22
CA THR A 17 31.97 -0.27 -32.68
C THR A 17 32.82 -1.33 -33.41
N ALA A 18 33.95 -1.76 -32.83
CA ALA A 18 34.77 -2.84 -33.37
C ALA A 18 34.09 -4.21 -33.31
N ARG A 19 33.27 -4.49 -32.27
CA ARG A 19 32.45 -5.70 -32.16
C ARG A 19 31.30 -5.75 -33.19
N ALA A 20 30.64 -4.63 -33.44
CA ALA A 20 29.59 -4.55 -34.46
C ALA A 20 30.15 -4.80 -35.88
N LEU A 21 31.35 -4.28 -36.18
CA LEU A 21 32.04 -4.53 -37.45
C LEU A 21 32.59 -5.95 -37.62
N THR A 22 32.67 -6.76 -36.55
CA THR A 22 33.17 -8.15 -36.59
C THR A 22 32.08 -9.21 -36.65
N LEU A 23 30.80 -8.87 -36.39
CA LEU A 23 29.68 -9.81 -36.45
C LEU A 23 29.29 -10.23 -37.88
N GLU A 24 29.74 -9.52 -38.92
CA GLU A 24 29.47 -9.87 -40.33
C GLU A 24 30.60 -10.63 -41.04
N LEU A 25 31.74 -10.92 -40.37
CA LEU A 25 32.88 -11.59 -41.01
C LEU A 25 33.07 -13.03 -40.49
N PRO A 26 33.04 -14.06 -41.35
CA PRO A 26 33.18 -15.45 -40.90
C PRO A 26 34.62 -15.75 -40.47
N ALA A 27 34.74 -16.29 -39.26
CA ALA A 27 35.82 -17.14 -38.74
C ALA A 27 37.28 -16.76 -39.07
N LEU A 28 37.85 -15.80 -38.32
CA LEU A 28 39.30 -15.70 -38.09
C LEU A 28 39.58 -15.29 -36.62
N PRO A 29 40.70 -15.70 -36.01
CA PRO A 29 40.94 -15.56 -34.56
C PRO A 29 41.20 -14.10 -34.18
N VAL A 30 40.17 -13.44 -33.63
CA VAL A 30 40.08 -12.00 -33.36
C VAL A 30 41.04 -11.51 -32.26
N GLU A 31 41.50 -12.38 -31.36
CA GLU A 31 42.39 -11.99 -30.25
C GLU A 31 43.78 -11.51 -30.69
N ARG A 32 44.25 -11.90 -31.88
CA ARG A 32 45.56 -11.44 -32.41
C ARG A 32 45.49 -10.09 -33.13
N CYS A 33 44.35 -9.71 -33.72
CA CYS A 33 44.24 -8.44 -34.46
C CYS A 33 44.10 -7.21 -33.56
N ILE A 34 43.55 -7.36 -32.35
CA ILE A 34 43.29 -6.24 -31.44
C ILE A 34 44.58 -5.72 -30.76
N ARG A 35 45.63 -6.56 -30.64
CA ARG A 35 46.88 -6.16 -29.96
C ARG A 35 47.91 -5.46 -30.86
N THR A 36 47.74 -5.44 -32.17
CA THR A 36 48.78 -4.99 -33.12
C THR A 36 48.49 -3.70 -33.88
N PHE A 37 47.33 -3.06 -33.71
CA PHE A 37 47.01 -1.82 -34.42
C PHE A 37 46.87 -0.63 -33.46
N GLU A 38 47.98 0.08 -33.23
CA GLU A 38 47.95 1.49 -32.83
C GLU A 38 47.44 2.32 -34.01
N PHE A 39 46.12 2.48 -34.14
CA PHE A 39 45.55 3.46 -35.06
C PHE A 39 45.63 4.86 -34.41
N PRO A 40 46.23 5.87 -35.09
CA PRO A 40 46.14 7.24 -34.62
C PRO A 40 44.65 7.66 -34.61
N ARG A 41 44.15 8.11 -33.46
CA ARG A 41 42.73 8.49 -33.20
C ARG A 41 42.08 9.39 -34.26
N VAL A 42 42.86 10.07 -35.09
CA VAL A 42 42.40 10.99 -36.14
C VAL A 42 41.97 10.27 -37.43
N ASN A 43 42.54 9.10 -37.76
CA ASN A 43 42.24 8.40 -39.02
C ASN A 43 40.89 7.67 -38.99
N LEU A 44 40.47 7.13 -37.84
CA LEU A 44 39.24 6.34 -37.74
C LEU A 44 37.95 7.17 -37.89
N ILE A 45 37.95 8.43 -37.44
CA ILE A 45 36.80 9.34 -37.59
C ILE A 45 36.57 9.67 -39.06
N MET A 46 37.65 9.89 -39.83
CA MET A 46 37.58 10.07 -41.28
C MET A 46 37.04 8.82 -41.98
N THR A 47 37.46 7.61 -41.54
CA THR A 47 36.95 6.35 -42.10
C THR A 47 35.46 6.13 -41.80
N LEU A 48 35.01 6.38 -40.56
CA LEU A 48 33.60 6.21 -40.18
C LEU A 48 32.69 7.17 -40.95
N LEU A 49 33.11 8.43 -41.11
CA LEU A 49 32.36 9.44 -41.87
C LEU A 49 32.41 9.22 -43.38
N SER A 50 33.32 8.39 -43.88
CA SER A 50 33.37 7.98 -45.29
C SER A 50 32.36 6.88 -45.66
N LEU A 51 31.81 6.18 -44.67
CA LEU A 51 30.86 5.08 -44.89
C LEU A 51 29.54 5.58 -45.53
N PRO A 52 28.87 4.74 -46.34
CA PRO A 52 27.51 4.97 -46.82
C PRO A 52 26.50 5.15 -45.68
N SER A 53 25.38 5.83 -45.96
CA SER A 53 24.30 6.09 -45.00
C SER A 53 23.66 4.82 -44.44
N GLU A 54 23.62 3.76 -45.24
CA GLU A 54 23.05 2.46 -44.90
C GLU A 54 23.88 1.78 -43.81
N ILE A 55 25.21 1.75 -43.99
CA ILE A 55 26.13 1.17 -43.01
C ILE A 55 26.13 1.99 -41.72
N LEU A 56 26.11 3.32 -41.84
CA LEU A 56 25.96 4.20 -40.68
C LEU A 56 24.66 3.91 -39.93
N THR A 57 23.55 3.68 -40.65
CA THR A 57 22.27 3.31 -40.03
C THR A 57 22.40 2.01 -39.23
N THR A 58 23.02 0.96 -39.77
CA THR A 58 23.26 -0.30 -39.05
C THR A 58 24.16 -0.11 -37.82
N VAL A 59 25.19 0.73 -37.92
CA VAL A 59 26.03 1.10 -36.76
C VAL A 59 25.19 1.78 -35.69
N PHE A 60 24.36 2.76 -36.07
CA PHE A 60 23.46 3.44 -35.14
C PHE A 60 22.49 2.48 -34.46
N LEU A 61 21.95 1.50 -35.19
CA LEU A 61 21.06 0.48 -34.64
C LEU A 61 21.76 -0.48 -33.66
N SER A 62 23.09 -0.52 -33.66
CA SER A 62 23.89 -1.36 -32.76
C SER A 62 24.35 -0.61 -31.50
N LEU A 63 24.00 0.66 -31.35
CA LEU A 63 24.43 1.53 -30.26
C LEU A 63 23.29 1.81 -29.26
N ASP A 64 23.64 2.07 -28.01
CA ASP A 64 22.72 2.59 -27.00
C ASP A 64 22.34 4.05 -27.33
N ALA A 65 21.14 4.47 -26.90
CA ALA A 65 20.58 5.78 -27.20
C ALA A 65 21.50 6.95 -26.80
N ARG A 66 22.20 6.84 -25.66
CA ARG A 66 23.19 7.84 -25.24
C ARG A 66 24.37 7.93 -26.20
N SER A 67 24.94 6.81 -26.58
CA SER A 67 26.03 6.77 -27.57
C SER A 67 25.59 7.30 -28.92
N ALA A 68 24.42 6.88 -29.41
CA ALA A 68 23.85 7.33 -30.67
C ALA A 68 23.60 8.86 -30.68
N THR A 69 23.03 9.39 -29.60
CA THR A 69 22.76 10.84 -29.45
C THR A 69 24.08 11.62 -29.42
N ARG A 70 25.08 11.16 -28.66
CA ARG A 70 26.41 11.79 -28.61
C ARG A 70 27.10 11.80 -29.98
N LEU A 71 27.00 10.71 -30.75
CA LEU A 71 27.57 10.65 -32.10
C LEU A 71 26.93 11.68 -33.03
N SER A 72 25.64 11.95 -32.86
CA SER A 72 24.92 12.98 -33.62
C SER A 72 25.38 14.41 -33.29
N GLU A 73 25.83 14.67 -32.06
CA GLU A 73 26.36 15.98 -31.64
C GLU A 73 27.75 16.28 -32.24
N VAL A 74 28.49 15.24 -32.64
CA VAL A 74 29.88 15.35 -33.08
C VAL A 74 30.00 15.49 -34.60
N SER A 75 29.00 15.06 -35.39
CA SER A 75 29.06 15.10 -36.86
C SER A 75 27.72 15.42 -37.52
N ARG A 76 27.75 16.35 -38.49
CA ARG A 76 26.58 16.69 -39.33
C ARG A 76 26.05 15.51 -40.14
N LYS A 77 26.93 14.64 -40.63
CA LYS A 77 26.54 13.45 -41.41
C LYS A 77 25.81 12.45 -40.52
N CYS A 78 26.35 12.20 -39.32
CA CYS A 78 25.71 11.34 -38.31
C CYS A 78 24.37 11.92 -37.85
N PHE A 79 24.29 13.24 -37.66
CA PHE A 79 23.03 13.94 -37.38
C PHE A 79 21.99 13.79 -38.49
N GLN A 80 22.41 13.86 -39.76
CA GLN A 80 21.52 13.63 -40.90
C GLN A 80 20.99 12.20 -40.94
N VAL A 81 21.85 11.19 -40.75
CA VAL A 81 21.44 9.77 -40.71
C VAL A 81 20.41 9.52 -39.60
N LEU A 82 20.66 10.05 -38.39
CA LEU A 82 19.70 9.98 -37.29
C LEU A 82 18.36 10.63 -37.70
N ARG A 83 18.37 11.82 -38.30
CA ARG A 83 17.14 12.51 -38.73
C ARG A 83 16.42 11.88 -39.92
N SER A 84 17.11 11.17 -40.80
CA SER A 84 16.50 10.55 -41.99
C SER A 84 15.98 9.14 -41.73
N SER A 85 16.59 8.39 -40.80
CA SER A 85 16.20 7.02 -40.50
C SER A 85 15.16 6.96 -39.39
N SER A 86 13.93 6.55 -39.74
CA SER A 86 12.87 6.30 -38.76
C SER A 86 13.20 5.13 -37.83
N ALA A 87 13.95 4.12 -38.30
CA ALA A 87 14.38 2.99 -37.49
C ALA A 87 15.34 3.42 -36.37
N VAL A 88 16.30 4.29 -36.67
CA VAL A 88 17.25 4.82 -35.67
C VAL A 88 16.53 5.73 -34.68
N GLN A 89 15.64 6.61 -35.17
CA GLN A 89 14.80 7.45 -34.29
C GLN A 89 13.93 6.60 -33.37
N TYR A 90 13.34 5.53 -33.91
CA TYR A 90 12.49 4.63 -33.16
C TYR A 90 13.26 3.96 -32.05
N GLN A 91 14.40 3.33 -32.34
CA GLN A 91 15.23 2.68 -31.32
C GLN A 91 15.68 3.65 -30.23
N ILE A 92 16.15 4.84 -30.61
CA ILE A 92 16.56 5.85 -29.62
C ILE A 92 15.37 6.23 -28.75
N LEU A 93 14.23 6.56 -29.33
CA LEU A 93 13.05 6.96 -28.56
C LEU A 93 12.54 5.82 -27.67
N LEU A 94 12.55 4.59 -28.18
CA LEU A 94 12.14 3.38 -27.47
C LEU A 94 12.96 3.17 -26.19
N GLU A 95 14.28 3.30 -26.29
CA GLU A 95 15.19 3.19 -25.15
C GLU A 95 15.07 4.40 -24.20
N LEU A 96 14.88 5.63 -24.71
CA LEU A 96 14.65 6.80 -23.86
C LEU A 96 13.29 6.76 -23.14
N SER A 97 12.34 6.00 -23.66
CA SER A 97 11.00 5.80 -23.10
C SER A 97 10.89 4.55 -22.21
N ASP A 98 11.99 3.83 -21.98
CA ASP A 98 12.03 2.58 -21.20
C ASP A 98 11.04 1.51 -21.73
N MET A 99 10.95 1.41 -23.05
CA MET A 99 10.08 0.46 -23.75
C MET A 99 10.93 -0.62 -24.46
N HIS A 100 10.32 -1.76 -24.74
CA HIS A 100 10.89 -2.81 -25.57
C HIS A 100 10.08 -3.03 -26.84
N ASP A 101 10.80 -3.34 -27.91
CA ASP A 101 10.20 -3.65 -29.20
C ASP A 101 9.53 -5.01 -29.11
N SER A 102 8.32 -5.14 -29.64
CA SER A 102 7.54 -6.37 -29.55
C SER A 102 7.31 -6.97 -30.94
N PRO A 103 7.44 -8.30 -31.10
CA PRO A 103 7.09 -8.97 -32.35
C PRO A 103 5.58 -8.91 -32.54
N CYS A 104 5.11 -7.96 -33.33
CA CYS A 104 3.69 -7.79 -33.67
C CYS A 104 3.33 -8.77 -34.82
N PRO A 105 2.20 -9.49 -34.75
CA PRO A 105 1.72 -10.33 -35.83
C PRO A 105 1.34 -9.52 -37.09
N SER A 106 1.09 -8.21 -36.96
CA SER A 106 0.91 -7.31 -38.10
C SER A 106 2.22 -6.58 -38.45
N PRO A 107 2.61 -6.51 -39.74
CA PRO A 107 3.86 -5.86 -40.16
C PRO A 107 3.74 -4.33 -40.09
N VAL A 108 3.88 -3.76 -38.90
CA VAL A 108 3.98 -2.30 -38.70
C VAL A 108 5.44 -1.89 -38.92
N GLY A 109 5.71 -1.12 -39.98
CA GLY A 109 7.06 -0.61 -40.27
C GLY A 109 7.57 0.38 -39.22
N SER A 110 8.89 0.55 -39.11
CA SER A 110 9.53 1.39 -38.08
C SER A 110 9.04 2.85 -38.06
N ALA A 111 8.64 3.39 -39.22
CA ALA A 111 8.05 4.73 -39.29
C ALA A 111 6.71 4.84 -38.55
N ALA A 112 5.82 3.87 -38.74
CA ALA A 112 4.54 3.86 -38.05
C ALA A 112 4.73 3.59 -36.54
N ARG A 113 5.64 2.70 -36.16
CA ARG A 113 6.01 2.46 -34.75
C ARG A 113 6.56 3.72 -34.08
N LEU A 114 7.40 4.48 -34.79
CA LEU A 114 7.92 5.76 -34.31
C LEU A 114 6.81 6.78 -34.06
N GLU A 115 5.86 6.92 -34.97
CA GLU A 115 4.75 7.86 -34.80
C GLU A 115 3.82 7.46 -33.65
N LEU A 116 3.54 6.17 -33.48
CA LEU A 116 2.80 5.65 -32.32
C LEU A 116 3.51 5.96 -31.00
N LEU A 117 4.82 5.72 -30.93
CA LEU A 117 5.62 6.00 -29.74
C LEU A 117 5.71 7.51 -29.46
N LYS A 118 5.85 8.35 -30.49
CA LYS A 118 5.78 9.82 -30.32
C LYS A 118 4.42 10.28 -29.83
N ALA A 119 3.33 9.70 -30.33
CA ALA A 119 1.97 10.03 -29.89
C ALA A 119 1.77 9.69 -28.41
N ARG A 120 2.24 8.50 -27.99
CA ARG A 120 2.31 8.12 -26.58
C ARG A 120 3.05 9.16 -25.75
N GLU A 121 4.24 9.53 -26.19
CA GLU A 121 5.08 10.47 -25.47
C GLU A 121 4.49 11.88 -25.38
N ALA A 122 3.81 12.31 -26.44
CA ALA A 122 3.05 13.55 -26.43
C ALA A 122 1.89 13.49 -25.43
N ALA A 123 1.12 12.39 -25.40
CA ALA A 123 0.01 12.21 -24.47
C ALA A 123 0.45 12.33 -23.00
N TRP A 124 1.56 11.68 -22.64
CA TRP A 124 2.14 11.81 -21.30
C TRP A 124 2.77 13.18 -21.02
N ALA A 125 3.30 13.86 -22.04
CA ALA A 125 3.92 15.17 -21.86
C ALA A 125 2.89 16.28 -21.66
N THR A 126 1.67 16.14 -22.20
CA THR A 126 0.64 17.18 -22.13
C THR A 126 -0.50 16.85 -21.19
N ILE A 127 -0.71 15.57 -20.81
CA ILE A 127 -1.89 15.03 -20.11
C ILE A 127 -3.05 16.02 -20.16
N GLN A 128 -3.59 16.20 -21.36
CA GLN A 128 -4.78 17.00 -21.56
C GLN A 128 -5.95 16.20 -20.98
N CYS A 129 -6.84 16.86 -20.23
CA CYS A 129 -7.97 16.26 -19.51
C CYS A 129 -8.94 15.41 -20.36
N ASP A 130 -8.76 15.32 -21.68
CA ASP A 130 -9.67 14.61 -22.60
C ASP A 130 -9.56 13.07 -22.53
N SER A 131 -8.51 12.50 -21.91
CA SER A 131 -8.37 11.06 -21.68
C SER A 131 -8.76 10.62 -20.25
N GLN A 132 -9.34 11.51 -19.45
CA GLN A 132 -9.79 11.17 -18.09
C GLN A 132 -11.00 10.25 -18.16
N THR A 133 -10.79 8.97 -17.84
CA THR A 133 -11.88 8.02 -17.70
C THR A 133 -12.34 8.04 -16.25
N THR A 134 -13.57 8.49 -16.00
CA THR A 134 -14.16 8.41 -14.67
C THR A 134 -14.87 7.07 -14.51
N MET A 135 -14.40 6.27 -13.56
CA MET A 135 -15.07 5.04 -13.16
C MET A 135 -16.05 5.34 -12.03
N GLN A 136 -17.31 4.92 -12.22
CA GLN A 136 -18.34 4.96 -11.19
C GLN A 136 -18.43 3.58 -10.55
N ILE A 137 -17.97 3.45 -9.32
CA ILE A 137 -18.15 2.22 -8.55
C ILE A 137 -19.52 2.30 -7.87
N GLN A 138 -20.38 1.31 -8.11
CA GLN A 138 -21.71 1.23 -7.49
C GLN A 138 -21.60 0.57 -6.12
N MET A 139 -22.44 0.94 -5.15
CA MET A 139 -22.45 0.33 -3.81
C MET A 139 -22.74 -1.19 -3.80
N GLY A 140 -23.22 -1.77 -4.90
CA GLY A 140 -23.42 -3.21 -5.05
C GLY A 140 -22.19 -3.98 -5.54
N ASP A 141 -21.16 -3.28 -6.01
CA ASP A 141 -19.91 -3.90 -6.44
C ASP A 141 -19.10 -4.24 -5.18
N ARG A 142 -18.99 -5.53 -4.83
CA ARG A 142 -18.29 -5.97 -3.61
C ARG A 142 -16.79 -5.76 -3.71
N PHE A 143 -16.22 -5.99 -4.89
CA PHE A 143 -14.78 -5.95 -5.12
C PHE A 143 -14.47 -5.26 -6.44
N TRP A 144 -13.38 -4.50 -6.48
CA TRP A 144 -12.83 -3.93 -7.70
C TRP A 144 -11.31 -3.91 -7.64
N ASP A 145 -10.65 -3.98 -8.81
CA ASP A 145 -9.21 -3.84 -8.96
C ASP A 145 -8.87 -3.46 -10.42
N MET A 146 -7.70 -2.90 -10.67
CA MET A 146 -7.17 -2.68 -12.02
C MET A 146 -5.74 -3.20 -12.14
N ILE A 147 -5.54 -4.13 -13.06
CA ILE A 147 -4.25 -4.76 -13.34
C ILE A 147 -4.02 -4.76 -14.86
N GLY A 148 -2.86 -4.27 -15.30
CA GLY A 148 -2.44 -4.34 -16.71
C GLY A 148 -3.41 -3.71 -17.71
N ASN A 149 -4.02 -2.56 -17.38
CA ASN A 149 -5.10 -1.86 -18.11
C ASN A 149 -6.45 -2.58 -18.20
N VAL A 150 -6.65 -3.64 -17.42
CA VAL A 150 -7.96 -4.26 -17.26
C VAL A 150 -8.50 -3.86 -15.91
N ILE A 151 -9.71 -3.29 -15.91
CA ILE A 151 -10.50 -3.05 -14.72
C ILE A 151 -11.41 -4.25 -14.52
N ALA A 152 -11.50 -4.75 -13.29
CA ALA A 152 -12.44 -5.78 -12.90
C ALA A 152 -13.33 -5.28 -11.76
N THR A 153 -14.62 -5.56 -11.85
CA THR A 153 -15.58 -5.40 -10.75
C THR A 153 -16.31 -6.72 -10.52
N CYS A 154 -16.62 -7.02 -9.26
CA CYS A 154 -17.39 -8.21 -8.89
C CYS A 154 -18.67 -7.79 -8.19
N LYS A 155 -19.80 -8.23 -8.73
CA LYS A 155 -21.12 -8.04 -8.12
C LYS A 155 -21.77 -9.41 -7.93
N ASP A 156 -22.12 -9.70 -6.68
CA ASP A 156 -22.60 -11.01 -6.24
C ASP A 156 -21.59 -12.13 -6.56
N SER A 157 -21.76 -12.82 -7.69
CA SER A 157 -20.86 -13.86 -8.21
C SER A 157 -20.48 -13.65 -9.68
N THR A 158 -20.73 -12.47 -10.24
CA THR A 158 -20.40 -12.13 -11.63
C THR A 158 -19.26 -11.12 -11.66
N PHE A 159 -18.17 -11.49 -12.32
CA PHE A 159 -17.08 -10.58 -12.63
C PHE A 159 -17.35 -9.87 -13.95
N THR A 160 -17.18 -8.55 -13.95
CA THR A 160 -17.24 -7.71 -15.14
C THR A 160 -15.86 -7.12 -15.38
N PHE A 161 -15.34 -7.28 -16.59
CA PHE A 161 -14.02 -6.85 -16.98
C PHE A 161 -14.10 -5.80 -18.08
N THR A 162 -13.28 -4.76 -17.98
CA THR A 162 -13.14 -3.72 -18.99
C THR A 162 -11.66 -3.48 -19.27
N ARG A 163 -11.20 -3.90 -20.45
CA ARG A 163 -9.89 -3.52 -20.97
C ARG A 163 -9.98 -2.13 -21.57
N LEU A 164 -9.16 -1.23 -21.06
CA LEU A 164 -9.13 0.15 -21.53
C LEU A 164 -8.46 0.25 -22.91
N PRO A 165 -8.94 1.15 -23.78
CA PRO A 165 -8.31 1.38 -25.07
C PRO A 165 -6.94 2.04 -24.90
N SER A 166 -6.00 1.71 -25.78
CA SER A 166 -4.73 2.43 -25.92
C SER A 166 -4.49 2.71 -27.41
N PRO A 167 -4.95 3.87 -27.92
CA PRO A 167 -4.72 4.27 -29.31
C PRO A 167 -3.23 4.33 -29.66
N SER A 168 -2.37 4.68 -28.71
CA SER A 168 -0.92 4.77 -28.95
C SER A 168 -0.27 3.40 -29.16
N ARG A 169 -0.90 2.31 -28.69
CA ARG A 169 -0.46 0.93 -28.90
C ARG A 169 -1.36 0.14 -29.86
N GLY A 170 -2.40 0.77 -30.40
CA GLY A 170 -3.39 0.12 -31.26
C GLY A 170 -4.33 -0.85 -30.53
N ILE A 171 -4.47 -0.71 -29.22
CA ILE A 171 -5.29 -1.62 -28.39
C ILE A 171 -6.73 -1.13 -28.36
N PRO A 172 -7.72 -1.94 -28.79
CA PRO A 172 -9.13 -1.58 -28.71
C PRO A 172 -9.67 -1.73 -27.28
N GLN A 173 -10.77 -1.04 -27.00
CA GLN A 173 -11.55 -1.27 -25.80
C GLN A 173 -12.24 -2.64 -25.89
N LEU A 174 -12.24 -3.41 -24.79
CA LEU A 174 -12.94 -4.68 -24.70
C LEU A 174 -13.72 -4.74 -23.38
N HIS A 175 -14.93 -5.27 -23.44
CA HIS A 175 -15.77 -5.49 -22.27
C HIS A 175 -16.33 -6.91 -22.30
N TRP A 176 -16.26 -7.61 -21.18
CA TRP A 176 -16.83 -8.95 -21.04
C TRP A 176 -17.19 -9.23 -19.58
N SER A 177 -18.03 -10.24 -19.36
CA SER A 177 -18.45 -10.67 -18.04
C SER A 177 -18.40 -12.18 -17.93
N THR A 178 -18.18 -12.65 -16.72
CA THR A 178 -17.95 -14.06 -16.43
C THR A 178 -18.55 -14.38 -15.06
N ASP A 179 -19.32 -15.47 -14.99
CA ASP A 179 -19.91 -15.94 -13.74
C ASP A 179 -18.97 -16.90 -13.03
N LEU A 180 -18.87 -16.75 -11.70
CA LEU A 180 -18.17 -17.71 -10.86
C LEU A 180 -18.96 -19.02 -10.76
N PRO A 181 -18.27 -20.16 -10.64
CA PRO A 181 -18.93 -21.42 -10.46
C PRO A 181 -19.62 -21.46 -9.07
N PRO A 182 -20.71 -22.24 -8.92
CA PRO A 182 -21.58 -22.19 -7.74
C PRO A 182 -20.90 -22.58 -6.42
N ASP A 183 -19.76 -23.28 -6.49
CA ASP A 183 -18.96 -23.69 -5.35
C ASP A 183 -18.12 -22.55 -4.74
N ILE A 184 -18.00 -21.42 -5.44
CA ILE A 184 -17.34 -20.20 -4.98
C ILE A 184 -18.42 -19.20 -4.56
N ASP A 185 -18.98 -19.46 -3.38
CA ASP A 185 -19.99 -18.61 -2.77
C ASP A 185 -19.32 -17.59 -1.85
N HIS A 186 -19.39 -16.30 -2.21
CA HIS A 186 -18.70 -15.16 -1.58
C HIS A 186 -17.17 -15.14 -1.78
N PRO A 187 -16.66 -14.60 -2.90
CA PRO A 187 -15.22 -14.36 -3.04
C PRO A 187 -14.76 -13.39 -1.95
N GLY A 188 -13.62 -13.65 -1.32
CA GLY A 188 -13.01 -12.74 -0.33
C GLY A 188 -12.20 -11.63 -0.97
N ASP A 189 -11.45 -11.96 -2.02
CA ASP A 189 -10.64 -11.04 -2.83
C ASP A 189 -10.25 -11.74 -4.12
N PHE A 190 -9.70 -10.99 -5.06
CA PHE A 190 -9.21 -11.48 -6.32
C PHE A 190 -8.01 -10.68 -6.81
N THR A 191 -7.24 -11.30 -7.68
CA THR A 191 -6.28 -10.64 -8.57
C THR A 191 -6.35 -11.32 -9.93
N MET A 192 -5.72 -10.75 -10.96
CA MET A 192 -5.85 -11.26 -12.33
C MET A 192 -4.60 -11.01 -13.18
N ASP A 193 -4.40 -11.86 -14.18
CA ASP A 193 -3.44 -11.66 -15.25
C ASP A 193 -4.11 -11.96 -16.60
N PHE A 194 -4.48 -10.88 -17.31
CA PHE A 194 -5.13 -10.94 -18.61
C PHE A 194 -4.28 -11.66 -19.67
N SER A 195 -2.95 -11.60 -19.59
CA SER A 195 -2.08 -12.22 -20.59
C SER A 195 -2.11 -13.74 -20.55
N GLN A 196 -2.44 -14.30 -19.39
CA GLN A 196 -2.53 -15.73 -19.16
C GLN A 196 -3.97 -16.22 -19.04
N ASP A 197 -4.97 -15.35 -19.26
CA ASP A 197 -6.39 -15.63 -18.97
C ASP A 197 -6.64 -16.07 -17.51
N LEU A 198 -5.81 -15.63 -16.56
CA LEU A 198 -5.84 -16.10 -15.18
C LEU A 198 -6.62 -15.14 -14.27
N LEU A 199 -7.60 -15.68 -13.56
CA LEU A 199 -8.30 -15.04 -12.44
C LEU A 199 -8.02 -15.85 -11.17
N VAL A 200 -7.45 -15.20 -10.16
CA VAL A 200 -7.21 -15.82 -8.85
C VAL A 200 -8.21 -15.23 -7.87
N VAL A 201 -9.03 -16.07 -7.25
CA VAL A 201 -10.05 -15.66 -6.28
C VAL A 201 -9.79 -16.34 -4.95
N ILE A 202 -9.76 -15.60 -3.84
CA ILE A 202 -9.67 -16.16 -2.50
C ILE A 202 -11.06 -16.62 -2.07
N GLN A 203 -11.19 -17.90 -1.77
CA GLN A 203 -12.37 -18.46 -1.13
C GLN A 203 -12.12 -18.58 0.38
N GLU A 204 -13.02 -18.04 1.19
CA GLU A 204 -12.94 -18.07 2.66
C GLU A 204 -13.70 -19.23 3.30
N LYS A 205 -14.66 -19.82 2.58
CA LYS A 205 -15.38 -21.02 3.03
C LYS A 205 -14.61 -22.28 2.66
N GLU A 206 -14.64 -23.32 3.50
CA GLU A 206 -13.91 -24.56 3.24
C GLU A 206 -14.26 -25.18 1.86
N PRO A 207 -13.24 -25.61 1.08
CA PRO A 207 -11.81 -25.51 1.35
C PRO A 207 -11.27 -24.08 1.10
N VAL A 208 -10.66 -23.49 2.13
CA VAL A 208 -10.11 -22.13 2.08
C VAL A 208 -8.87 -22.08 1.19
N GLY A 209 -8.75 -21.06 0.36
CA GLY A 209 -7.54 -20.83 -0.42
C GLY A 209 -7.78 -20.14 -1.77
N PRO A 210 -6.69 -19.91 -2.54
CA PRO A 210 -6.77 -19.35 -3.88
C PRO A 210 -7.37 -20.36 -4.88
N CYS A 211 -8.47 -19.97 -5.51
CA CYS A 211 -9.08 -20.62 -6.66
C CYS A 211 -8.50 -20.05 -7.96
N LEU A 212 -8.10 -20.91 -8.88
CA LEU A 212 -7.50 -20.59 -10.17
C LEU A 212 -8.53 -20.76 -11.28
N LEU A 213 -9.02 -19.66 -11.83
CA LEU A 213 -10.10 -19.61 -12.80
C LEU A 213 -9.64 -18.95 -14.11
N SER A 214 -10.37 -19.21 -15.19
CA SER A 214 -10.21 -18.50 -16.45
C SER A 214 -11.01 -17.20 -16.43
N MET A 215 -10.40 -16.07 -16.79
CA MET A 215 -11.11 -14.77 -16.87
C MET A 215 -12.21 -14.79 -17.93
N LYS A 216 -12.02 -15.52 -19.03
CA LYS A 216 -12.98 -15.63 -20.14
C LYS A 216 -14.16 -16.53 -19.84
N THR A 217 -13.95 -17.60 -19.08
CA THR A 217 -14.97 -18.67 -18.92
C THR A 217 -15.50 -18.79 -17.50
N GLY A 218 -14.75 -18.37 -16.49
CA GLY A 218 -15.11 -18.48 -15.08
C GLY A 218 -14.84 -19.86 -14.50
N LEU A 219 -14.52 -20.83 -15.36
CA LEU A 219 -14.25 -22.20 -14.99
C LEU A 219 -12.81 -22.38 -14.52
N PRO A 220 -12.47 -23.50 -13.84
CA PRO A 220 -11.10 -23.85 -13.51
C PRO A 220 -10.13 -23.65 -14.68
N HIS A 221 -9.01 -22.97 -14.41
CA HIS A 221 -8.07 -22.60 -15.45
C HIS A 221 -7.46 -23.84 -16.12
N PRO A 222 -7.47 -23.96 -17.46
CA PRO A 222 -7.09 -25.20 -18.17
C PRO A 222 -5.60 -25.57 -18.03
N MET A 223 -4.74 -24.59 -17.79
CA MET A 223 -3.30 -24.82 -17.56
C MET A 223 -2.96 -25.17 -16.11
N ALA A 224 -3.90 -25.06 -15.18
CA ALA A 224 -3.68 -25.37 -13.78
C ALA A 224 -3.92 -26.87 -13.54
N GLN A 225 -2.91 -27.56 -13.02
CA GLN A 225 -3.03 -28.98 -12.65
C GLN A 225 -4.08 -29.19 -11.53
N SER A 226 -4.21 -28.20 -10.64
CA SER A 226 -5.24 -28.13 -9.61
C SER A 226 -5.96 -26.80 -9.73
N SER A 227 -7.28 -26.81 -9.63
CA SER A 227 -8.10 -25.58 -9.64
C SER A 227 -7.97 -24.76 -8.35
N ARG A 228 -7.37 -25.33 -7.30
CA ARG A 228 -7.24 -24.72 -5.98
C ARG A 228 -5.83 -24.92 -5.45
N LEU A 229 -5.27 -23.87 -4.87
CA LEU A 229 -4.00 -23.91 -4.14
C LEU A 229 -4.32 -24.11 -2.66
N THR A 230 -3.80 -25.18 -2.06
CA THR A 230 -4.06 -25.48 -0.65
C THR A 230 -3.12 -24.64 0.23
N PRO A 231 -3.65 -23.73 1.08
CA PRO A 231 -2.84 -23.08 2.10
C PRO A 231 -2.45 -24.10 3.17
N SER A 232 -1.23 -24.01 3.68
CA SER A 232 -0.77 -24.85 4.79
C SER A 232 -1.33 -24.37 6.16
N ILE A 233 -2.51 -23.75 6.20
CA ILE A 233 -3.09 -23.06 7.36
C ILE A 233 -4.50 -23.59 7.65
N ILE A 234 -4.85 -23.65 8.94
CA ILE A 234 -6.24 -23.73 9.44
C ILE A 234 -6.61 -22.33 9.93
N PHE A 235 -7.67 -21.75 9.37
CA PHE A 235 -8.09 -20.39 9.69
C PHE A 235 -8.97 -20.42 10.94
N ASN A 236 -8.44 -19.91 12.06
CA ASN A 236 -9.23 -19.66 13.27
C ASN A 236 -9.78 -18.22 13.29
N ASP A 237 -9.08 -17.30 12.63
CA ASP A 237 -9.41 -15.87 12.52
C ASP A 237 -9.59 -15.48 11.04
N ALA A 238 -10.31 -14.39 10.75
CA ALA A 238 -10.46 -13.85 9.40
C ALA A 238 -9.21 -13.02 9.00
N PRO A 239 -8.36 -13.49 8.07
CA PRO A 239 -7.14 -12.78 7.67
C PRO A 239 -7.44 -11.67 6.66
N SER A 240 -6.59 -10.64 6.62
CA SER A 240 -6.40 -9.86 5.40
C SER A 240 -5.34 -10.52 4.51
N TYR A 241 -5.27 -10.15 3.24
CA TYR A 241 -4.28 -10.73 2.33
C TYR A 241 -3.76 -9.74 1.28
N GLN A 242 -2.53 -9.99 0.81
CA GLN A 242 -1.95 -9.34 -0.37
C GLN A 242 -1.66 -10.42 -1.42
N ILE A 243 -2.36 -10.35 -2.55
CA ILE A 243 -2.26 -11.35 -3.62
C ILE A 243 -1.49 -10.75 -4.80
N ARG A 244 -0.50 -11.47 -5.31
CA ARG A 244 0.28 -11.04 -6.49
C ARG A 244 0.52 -12.19 -7.44
N ILE A 245 0.35 -11.92 -8.73
CA ILE A 245 0.74 -12.81 -9.82
C ILE A 245 2.04 -12.29 -10.42
N PHE A 246 2.97 -13.19 -10.71
CA PHE A 246 4.16 -12.89 -11.51
C PHE A 246 4.55 -14.12 -12.32
N GLY A 247 4.31 -14.10 -13.64
CA GLY A 247 4.52 -15.25 -14.51
C GLY A 247 3.75 -16.48 -14.03
N ASP A 248 4.48 -17.57 -13.80
CA ASP A 248 3.92 -18.84 -13.35
C ASP A 248 3.67 -18.89 -11.83
N TYR A 249 3.90 -17.79 -11.11
CA TYR A 249 3.81 -17.74 -9.65
C TYR A 249 2.61 -16.95 -9.16
N VAL A 250 1.90 -17.52 -8.20
CA VAL A 250 0.90 -16.84 -7.36
C VAL A 250 1.46 -16.78 -5.95
N ALA A 251 1.48 -15.58 -5.38
CA ALA A 251 1.85 -15.38 -3.99
C ALA A 251 0.66 -14.79 -3.21
N VAL A 252 0.54 -15.20 -1.95
CA VAL A 252 -0.42 -14.68 -0.99
C VAL A 252 0.32 -14.44 0.32
N LEU A 253 0.35 -13.19 0.77
CA LEU A 253 0.66 -12.86 2.16
C LEU A 253 -0.66 -12.86 2.92
N TRP A 254 -0.79 -13.72 3.92
CA TRP A 254 -1.89 -13.76 4.87
C TRP A 254 -1.48 -12.97 6.11
N GLU A 255 -2.27 -11.96 6.44
CA GLU A 255 -2.03 -11.05 7.56
C GLU A 255 -3.10 -11.30 8.61
N PHE A 256 -2.67 -11.62 9.83
CA PHE A 256 -3.55 -11.99 10.92
C PHE A 256 -3.48 -10.93 12.02
N PHE A 257 -4.63 -10.37 12.38
CA PHE A 257 -4.74 -9.47 13.52
C PHE A 257 -4.97 -10.30 14.79
N GLY A 258 -3.91 -10.70 15.49
CA GLY A 258 -4.06 -11.42 16.76
C GLY A 258 -2.97 -12.45 17.07
N SER A 259 -3.39 -13.66 17.43
CA SER A 259 -2.51 -14.73 17.95
C SER A 259 -1.84 -15.58 16.87
N ALA A 260 -2.33 -15.53 15.63
CA ALA A 260 -1.78 -16.25 14.50
C ALA A 260 -0.70 -15.44 13.81
N SER A 261 0.36 -16.11 13.34
CA SER A 261 1.45 -15.42 12.67
C SER A 261 1.20 -15.13 11.20
N ASN A 262 1.65 -13.97 10.71
CA ASN A 262 1.60 -13.60 9.29
C ASN A 262 2.31 -14.67 8.44
N ARG A 263 1.79 -14.93 7.24
CA ARG A 263 2.31 -15.99 6.38
C ARG A 263 2.42 -15.59 4.92
N LEU A 264 3.61 -15.64 4.34
CA LEU A 264 3.83 -15.48 2.91
C LEU A 264 3.95 -16.85 2.24
N SER A 265 3.00 -17.20 1.38
CA SER A 265 3.00 -18.44 0.60
C SER A 265 3.12 -18.13 -0.89
N VAL A 266 3.99 -18.87 -1.59
CA VAL A 266 4.24 -18.72 -3.03
C VAL A 266 4.13 -20.07 -3.70
N TRP A 267 3.26 -20.18 -4.70
CA TRP A 267 3.04 -21.38 -5.48
C TRP A 267 3.39 -21.14 -6.95
N ASN A 268 3.88 -22.17 -7.63
CA ASN A 268 3.76 -22.25 -9.07
C ASN A 268 2.33 -22.69 -9.40
N TRP A 269 1.51 -21.80 -9.97
CA TRP A 269 0.07 -22.04 -10.10
C TRP A 269 -0.29 -23.08 -11.17
N LYS A 270 0.59 -23.28 -12.17
CA LYS A 270 0.40 -24.30 -13.22
C LYS A 270 0.59 -25.71 -12.68
N SER A 271 1.67 -25.93 -11.93
CA SER A 271 1.98 -27.23 -11.32
C SER A 271 1.30 -27.47 -9.96
N GLY A 272 0.84 -26.41 -9.30
CA GLY A 272 0.34 -26.44 -7.92
C GLY A 272 1.45 -26.59 -6.86
N ALA A 273 2.73 -26.59 -7.24
CA ALA A 273 3.84 -26.78 -6.32
C ALA A 273 4.04 -25.56 -5.41
N LEU A 274 4.13 -25.79 -4.10
CA LEU A 274 4.48 -24.76 -3.12
C LEU A 274 6.00 -24.50 -3.17
N MET A 275 6.37 -23.29 -3.57
CA MET A 275 7.77 -22.87 -3.74
C MET A 275 8.34 -22.28 -2.45
N LYS A 276 7.52 -21.51 -1.72
CA LYS A 276 7.93 -20.83 -0.48
C LYS A 276 6.76 -20.69 0.49
N CYS A 277 7.01 -20.82 1.78
CA CYS A 277 6.02 -20.64 2.85
C CYS A 277 6.71 -20.08 4.10
N LEU A 278 6.64 -18.76 4.30
CA LEU A 278 7.33 -18.08 5.40
C LEU A 278 6.31 -17.67 6.45
N CYS A 279 6.47 -18.13 7.70
CA CYS A 279 5.62 -17.76 8.83
C CYS A 279 6.36 -16.77 9.73
N ARG A 280 6.07 -15.47 9.61
CA ARG A 280 6.72 -14.40 10.39
C ARG A 280 5.88 -13.14 10.47
N ASP A 281 5.75 -12.61 11.69
CA ASP A 281 4.93 -11.42 11.99
C ASP A 281 5.56 -10.10 11.58
N ASP A 282 6.87 -10.12 11.34
CA ASP A 282 7.61 -8.94 10.89
C ASP A 282 7.53 -8.72 9.37
N ILE A 283 6.93 -9.64 8.61
CA ILE A 283 6.65 -9.44 7.18
C ILE A 283 5.42 -8.55 7.04
N THR A 284 5.60 -7.37 6.42
CA THR A 284 4.52 -6.40 6.20
C THR A 284 4.04 -6.35 4.76
N SER A 285 4.91 -6.65 3.79
CA SER A 285 4.58 -6.62 2.37
C SER A 285 5.66 -7.33 1.55
N TYR A 286 5.36 -7.61 0.29
CA TYR A 286 6.30 -8.26 -0.61
C TYR A 286 6.04 -7.88 -2.08
N ALA A 287 7.04 -8.08 -2.94
CA ALA A 287 6.92 -7.93 -4.38
C ALA A 287 7.89 -8.88 -5.10
N PHE A 288 7.55 -9.33 -6.31
CA PHE A 288 8.48 -10.10 -7.13
C PHE A 288 9.51 -9.19 -7.79
N LEU A 289 10.81 -9.49 -7.66
CA LEU A 289 11.88 -8.86 -8.43
C LEU A 289 12.08 -9.52 -9.79
N ASN A 290 11.88 -10.83 -9.86
CA ASN A 290 11.86 -11.66 -11.06
C ASN A 290 11.28 -13.05 -10.71
N GLU A 291 11.34 -14.00 -11.65
CA GLU A 291 10.85 -15.38 -11.49
C GLU A 291 11.59 -16.22 -10.44
N SER A 292 12.67 -15.70 -9.85
CA SER A 292 13.53 -16.42 -8.90
C SER A 292 13.70 -15.70 -7.56
N MET A 293 13.24 -14.45 -7.44
CA MET A 293 13.52 -13.60 -6.28
C MET A 293 12.33 -12.73 -5.87
N LEU A 294 12.12 -12.65 -4.56
CA LEU A 294 11.19 -11.77 -3.90
C LEU A 294 11.94 -10.62 -3.21
N LEU A 295 11.33 -9.45 -3.21
CA LEU A 295 11.60 -8.36 -2.30
C LEU A 295 10.57 -8.42 -1.17
N VAL A 296 11.02 -8.56 0.06
CA VAL A 296 10.15 -8.64 1.25
C VAL A 296 10.47 -7.44 2.15
N SER A 297 9.45 -6.70 2.57
CA SER A 297 9.62 -5.67 3.59
C SER A 297 9.47 -6.29 4.98
N ILE A 298 10.46 -6.00 5.82
CA ILE A 298 10.52 -6.46 7.20
C ILE A 298 10.44 -5.23 8.11
N LEU A 299 9.51 -5.27 9.06
CA LEU A 299 9.40 -4.30 10.13
C LEU A 299 9.45 -5.04 11.47
N ALA A 300 10.53 -4.82 12.21
CA ALA A 300 10.71 -5.49 13.48
C ALA A 300 11.24 -4.54 14.57
N GLY A 301 11.02 -4.94 15.83
CA GLY A 301 11.49 -4.25 17.03
C GLY A 301 12.30 -5.19 17.91
N GLN A 302 13.42 -4.71 18.45
CA GLN A 302 14.19 -5.49 19.43
C GLN A 302 13.59 -5.27 20.84
N VAL A 303 13.20 -6.36 21.50
CA VAL A 303 12.74 -6.35 22.90
C VAL A 303 13.77 -5.65 23.79
N GLY A 304 13.37 -4.59 24.48
CA GLY A 304 14.23 -3.80 25.37
C GLY A 304 14.95 -2.60 24.72
N THR A 305 14.90 -2.46 23.39
CA THR A 305 15.40 -1.27 22.69
C THR A 305 14.23 -0.41 22.22
N CYS A 306 14.24 0.91 22.44
CA CYS A 306 13.22 1.83 21.93
C CYS A 306 13.41 2.15 20.43
N GLN A 307 13.82 1.17 19.61
CA GLN A 307 14.15 1.37 18.20
C GLN A 307 13.48 0.32 17.33
N LEU A 308 12.61 0.78 16.42
CA LEU A 308 12.13 0.00 15.29
C LEU A 308 13.17 0.02 14.18
N TYR A 309 13.35 -1.12 13.53
CA TYR A 309 14.14 -1.24 12.32
C TYR A 309 13.25 -1.71 11.18
N SER A 310 13.46 -1.09 10.03
CA SER A 310 12.79 -1.41 8.78
C SER A 310 13.85 -1.79 7.74
N GLU A 311 13.62 -2.90 7.06
CA GLU A 311 14.56 -3.48 6.12
C GLU A 311 13.83 -4.00 4.88
N LEU A 312 14.55 -4.08 3.76
CA LEU A 312 14.15 -4.81 2.57
C LEU A 312 15.06 -6.01 2.37
N TRP A 313 14.45 -7.19 2.26
CA TRP A 313 15.15 -8.44 2.10
C TRP A 313 14.92 -8.97 0.70
N VAL A 314 16.00 -9.30 -0.01
CA VAL A 314 15.90 -10.05 -1.26
C VAL A 314 16.03 -11.52 -0.95
N VAL A 315 14.99 -12.30 -1.22
CA VAL A 315 14.91 -13.72 -0.90
C VAL A 315 14.76 -14.51 -2.18
N LYS A 316 15.56 -15.57 -2.34
CA LYS A 316 15.42 -16.49 -3.47
C LYS A 316 14.23 -17.43 -3.24
N LEU A 317 13.48 -17.68 -4.31
CA LEU A 317 12.44 -18.71 -4.34
C LEU A 317 13.07 -20.11 -4.27
N ASP A 318 14.23 -20.29 -4.90
CA ASP A 318 15.01 -21.52 -4.80
C ASP A 318 15.54 -21.72 -3.37
N GLY A 319 15.37 -22.93 -2.84
CA GLY A 319 15.88 -23.34 -1.54
C GLY A 319 14.81 -23.99 -0.65
N PRO A 320 15.06 -24.11 0.65
CA PRO A 320 14.09 -24.71 1.57
C PRO A 320 12.82 -23.85 1.65
N ILE A 321 11.64 -24.50 1.61
CA ILE A 321 10.33 -23.84 1.53
C ILE A 321 10.11 -22.87 2.72
N GLU A 322 10.45 -23.30 3.93
CA GLU A 322 10.15 -22.58 5.18
C GLU A 322 11.27 -21.69 5.70
N VAL A 323 12.42 -21.66 5.01
CA VAL A 323 13.61 -20.93 5.48
C VAL A 323 13.77 -19.63 4.72
N MET A 324 13.78 -18.52 5.45
CA MET A 324 14.09 -17.19 4.92
C MET A 324 15.59 -16.90 5.05
N VAL A 325 16.37 -17.12 4.00
CA VAL A 325 17.76 -16.67 3.91
C VAL A 325 17.84 -15.51 2.92
N PRO A 326 18.07 -14.27 3.37
CA PRO A 326 18.21 -13.14 2.48
C PRO A 326 19.55 -13.22 1.74
N CYS A 327 19.52 -13.00 0.42
CA CYS A 327 20.72 -12.81 -0.38
C CYS A 327 21.18 -11.35 -0.43
N LEU A 328 20.33 -10.43 0.01
CA LEU A 328 20.63 -9.03 0.22
C LEU A 328 19.70 -8.46 1.30
N ARG A 329 20.27 -7.64 2.19
CA ARG A 329 19.53 -6.88 3.20
C ARG A 329 19.83 -5.40 3.05
N LEU A 330 18.80 -4.62 2.79
CA LEU A 330 18.89 -3.17 2.64
C LEU A 330 18.18 -2.50 3.82
N GLY A 331 18.94 -1.79 4.65
CA GLY A 331 18.38 -0.97 5.71
C GLY A 331 17.64 0.23 5.13
N LEU A 332 16.47 0.54 5.70
CA LEU A 332 15.69 1.74 5.39
C LEU A 332 15.99 2.86 6.40
N PRO A 333 15.54 4.11 6.14
CA PRO A 333 15.75 5.21 7.08
C PRO A 333 15.20 4.89 8.48
N HIS A 334 16.02 5.15 9.49
CA HIS A 334 15.66 4.87 10.88
C HIS A 334 14.42 5.66 11.32
N LEU A 335 13.39 4.94 11.75
CA LEU A 335 12.17 5.50 12.31
C LEU A 335 12.46 6.20 13.65
N SER A 336 11.66 7.22 13.95
CA SER A 336 11.78 7.99 15.20
C SER A 336 11.52 7.13 16.42
N ARG A 337 12.21 7.41 17.54
CA ARG A 337 12.04 6.71 18.82
C ARG A 337 10.63 6.83 19.43
N ARG A 338 9.78 7.68 18.85
CA ARG A 338 8.36 7.81 19.20
C ARG A 338 7.54 6.60 18.75
N PHE A 339 8.00 5.91 17.70
CA PHE A 339 7.42 4.66 17.23
C PHE A 339 8.14 3.53 17.98
N LYS A 340 7.50 3.04 19.05
CA LYS A 340 8.00 1.92 19.86
C LYS A 340 7.34 0.60 19.48
N ASP A 341 6.21 0.68 18.80
CA ASP A 341 5.37 -0.45 18.43
C ASP A 341 5.36 -0.59 16.89
N PRO A 342 5.80 -1.73 16.33
CA PRO A 342 5.73 -2.01 14.90
C PRO A 342 4.31 -1.88 14.34
N ALA A 343 3.28 -2.22 15.12
CA ALA A 343 1.88 -2.21 14.68
C ALA A 343 1.33 -0.79 14.40
N LEU A 344 2.09 0.26 14.71
CA LEU A 344 1.73 1.65 14.44
C LEU A 344 2.29 2.18 13.12
N VAL A 345 3.04 1.36 12.38
CA VAL A 345 3.71 1.77 11.14
C VAL A 345 3.36 0.79 10.02
N ASP A 346 2.74 1.32 8.96
CA ASP A 346 2.52 0.58 7.73
C ASP A 346 3.72 0.73 6.81
N LEU A 347 4.25 -0.40 6.36
CA LEU A 347 5.31 -0.49 5.36
C LEU A 347 4.84 -1.39 4.23
N LEU A 348 4.38 -0.77 3.13
CA LEU A 348 3.76 -1.47 2.01
C LEU A 348 4.56 -1.25 0.73
N ILE A 349 4.80 -2.32 -0.05
CA ILE A 349 5.52 -2.23 -1.31
C ILE A 349 4.50 -2.20 -2.45
N ASN A 350 4.29 -1.05 -3.07
CA ASN A 350 3.49 -0.93 -4.28
C ASN A 350 4.37 -0.99 -5.52
N THR A 351 3.97 -1.79 -6.49
CA THR A 351 4.58 -1.86 -7.81
C THR A 351 3.51 -2.34 -8.75
N GLU A 352 3.55 -1.92 -10.01
CA GLU A 352 2.72 -2.55 -11.00
C GLU A 352 3.10 -4.04 -11.04
N PRO A 353 2.17 -4.97 -10.75
CA PRO A 353 2.44 -6.39 -10.95
C PRO A 353 2.64 -6.53 -12.44
N SER A 354 3.91 -6.65 -12.85
CA SER A 354 4.30 -6.88 -14.24
C SER A 354 3.43 -8.02 -14.74
N PRO A 355 2.55 -7.79 -15.71
CA PRO A 355 2.15 -8.92 -16.50
C PRO A 355 3.39 -9.27 -17.31
N SER A 356 3.80 -10.53 -17.22
CA SER A 356 4.79 -11.14 -18.08
C SER A 356 4.32 -11.08 -19.54
N TRP A 357 4.37 -9.90 -20.15
CA TRP A 357 4.19 -9.67 -21.59
C TRP A 357 5.60 -9.69 -22.18
N PRO A 358 6.16 -10.81 -22.69
CA PRO A 358 5.45 -11.75 -23.57
C PRO A 358 5.88 -13.24 -23.47
N SER A 359 5.05 -14.12 -24.01
CA SER A 359 5.55 -15.30 -24.74
C SER A 359 4.60 -15.77 -25.84
N ASP A 360 3.32 -15.40 -25.79
CA ASP A 360 2.39 -15.73 -26.86
C ASP A 360 2.38 -14.69 -28.00
N THR A 361 2.53 -15.20 -29.21
CA THR A 361 2.56 -14.51 -30.52
C THR A 361 1.27 -13.78 -30.91
N THR A 362 0.38 -13.52 -29.94
CA THR A 362 -0.97 -12.95 -30.13
C THR A 362 -1.03 -11.45 -29.85
N PHE A 363 0.06 -10.82 -29.39
CA PHE A 363 0.07 -9.41 -29.03
C PHE A 363 0.10 -8.47 -30.25
N GLU A 364 -1.00 -7.73 -30.45
CA GLU A 364 -1.14 -6.73 -31.52
C GLU A 364 -0.28 -5.46 -31.31
N ALA A 365 0.20 -5.20 -30.10
CA ALA A 365 0.92 -3.95 -29.80
C ALA A 365 2.40 -4.00 -30.29
N PRO A 366 2.88 -2.95 -31.00
CA PRO A 366 4.22 -2.94 -31.59
C PRO A 366 5.37 -2.81 -30.57
N PHE A 367 5.08 -2.33 -29.36
CA PHE A 367 6.05 -2.18 -28.27
C PHE A 367 5.36 -2.34 -26.90
N THR A 368 6.14 -2.64 -25.87
CA THR A 368 5.72 -2.92 -24.49
C THR A 368 6.62 -2.18 -23.49
N THR A 369 6.15 -1.98 -22.26
CA THR A 369 6.99 -1.40 -21.19
C THR A 369 8.10 -2.37 -20.80
N SER A 370 9.29 -1.86 -20.51
CA SER A 370 10.41 -2.70 -20.10
C SER A 370 10.19 -3.33 -18.72
N HIS A 371 10.45 -4.64 -18.62
CA HIS A 371 10.42 -5.38 -17.34
C HIS A 371 11.64 -5.12 -16.46
N LEU A 372 12.71 -4.57 -17.04
CA LEU A 372 13.99 -4.34 -16.35
C LEU A 372 13.99 -3.03 -15.55
N ASP A 373 13.01 -2.16 -15.78
CA ASP A 373 12.97 -0.81 -15.25
C ASP A 373 11.67 -0.50 -14.50
N ARG A 374 11.30 -1.43 -13.61
CA ARG A 374 10.13 -1.29 -12.73
C ARG A 374 10.41 -0.33 -11.57
N LEU A 375 9.38 0.39 -11.17
CA LEU A 375 9.38 1.21 -9.97
C LEU A 375 8.73 0.46 -8.81
N PHE A 376 9.45 0.39 -7.69
CA PHE A 376 8.91 0.00 -6.40
C PHE A 376 8.68 1.28 -5.59
N VAL A 377 7.45 1.46 -5.14
CA VAL A 377 7.04 2.58 -4.30
C VAL A 377 6.71 2.02 -2.93
N LEU A 378 7.57 2.30 -1.97
CA LEU A 378 7.35 1.93 -0.58
C LEU A 378 6.52 3.01 0.10
N SER A 379 5.33 2.65 0.56
CA SER A 379 4.51 3.50 1.41
C SER A 379 4.92 3.31 2.87
N LEU A 380 5.32 4.40 3.50
CA LEU A 380 5.66 4.50 4.93
C LEU A 380 4.64 5.42 5.59
N ALA A 381 3.77 4.84 6.40
CA ALA A 381 2.60 5.50 6.95
C ALA A 381 2.41 5.13 8.41
N ARG A 382 1.59 5.92 9.12
CA ARG A 382 1.06 5.50 10.41
C ARG A 382 -0.22 4.72 10.19
N SER A 383 -0.33 3.58 10.87
CA SER A 383 -1.48 2.67 10.76
C SER A 383 -2.78 3.26 11.31
N ASP A 384 -2.69 4.28 12.18
CA ASP A 384 -3.85 5.05 12.65
C ASP A 384 -4.35 6.11 11.65
N GLY A 385 -3.69 6.26 10.50
CA GLY A 385 -4.03 7.26 9.48
C GLY A 385 -3.70 8.70 9.87
N TYR A 386 -3.22 8.97 11.09
CA TYR A 386 -2.94 10.31 11.59
C TYR A 386 -1.45 10.65 11.45
N GLY A 387 -1.11 11.54 10.52
CA GLY A 387 0.24 12.09 10.40
C GLY A 387 0.78 12.06 8.99
N PRO A 388 2.07 12.42 8.81
CA PRO A 388 2.68 12.42 7.49
C PRO A 388 2.87 10.99 6.99
N ALA A 389 2.50 10.74 5.74
CA ALA A 389 2.95 9.55 5.02
C ALA A 389 4.06 9.92 4.04
N TYR A 390 4.90 8.94 3.74
CA TYR A 390 6.04 9.07 2.88
C TYR A 390 6.02 7.97 1.83
N LEU A 391 6.39 8.34 0.62
CA LEU A 391 6.59 7.40 -0.48
C LEU A 391 8.06 7.37 -0.83
N LEU A 392 8.65 6.20 -0.77
CA LEU A 392 10.04 5.96 -1.16
C LEU A 392 10.05 5.20 -2.51
N CYS A 393 10.49 5.90 -3.55
CA CYS A 393 10.60 5.39 -4.90
C CYS A 393 11.99 4.77 -5.14
N ILE A 394 12.01 3.50 -5.54
CA ILE A 394 13.20 2.68 -5.78
C ILE A 394 13.07 2.02 -7.16
N ARG A 395 14.07 2.21 -8.04
CA ARG A 395 14.10 1.53 -9.35
C ARG A 395 14.66 0.12 -9.20
N LEU A 396 14.13 -0.82 -9.97
CA LEU A 396 14.58 -2.22 -9.99
C LEU A 396 16.09 -2.36 -10.26
N SER A 397 16.61 -1.58 -11.21
CA SER A 397 18.03 -1.54 -11.57
C SER A 397 18.95 -1.24 -10.38
N VAL A 398 18.53 -0.39 -9.43
CA VAL A 398 19.30 -0.09 -8.21
C VAL A 398 19.48 -1.34 -7.36
N ILE A 399 18.42 -2.14 -7.20
CA ILE A 399 18.46 -3.37 -6.40
C ILE A 399 19.38 -4.40 -7.07
N PHE A 400 19.30 -4.57 -8.40
CA PHE A 400 20.18 -5.48 -9.14
C PHE A 400 21.63 -5.04 -9.18
N ASP A 401 21.90 -3.73 -9.32
CA ASP A 401 23.24 -3.18 -9.25
C ASP A 401 23.87 -3.54 -7.91
N ILE A 402 23.17 -3.32 -6.80
CA ILE A 402 23.66 -3.68 -5.46
C ILE A 402 23.87 -5.19 -5.34
N LEU A 403 22.92 -6.01 -5.78
CA LEU A 403 23.03 -7.48 -5.79
C LEU A 403 24.28 -7.97 -6.54
N SER A 404 24.67 -7.28 -7.63
CA SER A 404 25.83 -7.66 -8.43
C SER A 404 27.18 -7.41 -7.74
N PHE A 405 27.25 -6.42 -6.85
CA PHE A 405 28.50 -6.05 -6.15
C PHE A 405 28.57 -6.49 -4.70
N ARG A 406 27.42 -6.64 -4.02
CA ARG A 406 27.31 -7.02 -2.61
C ARG A 406 26.15 -7.99 -2.41
N ALA A 407 26.46 -9.29 -2.42
CA ALA A 407 25.53 -10.35 -2.04
C ALA A 407 25.91 -10.90 -0.64
N GLY A 408 24.90 -11.19 0.18
CA GLY A 408 25.05 -11.77 1.50
C GLY A 408 23.99 -11.29 2.51
N ASP A 409 24.04 -11.88 3.70
CA ASP A 409 23.14 -11.54 4.84
C ASP A 409 23.63 -10.32 5.64
N GLN A 410 24.70 -9.65 5.19
CA GLN A 410 25.14 -8.42 5.85
C GLN A 410 24.24 -7.26 5.42
N MET A 411 23.59 -6.62 6.40
CA MET A 411 22.81 -5.42 6.17
C MET A 411 23.66 -4.28 5.62
N ILE A 412 23.25 -3.73 4.47
CA ILE A 412 23.77 -2.50 3.89
C ILE A 412 22.96 -1.34 4.45
N ARG A 413 23.62 -0.34 5.03
CA ARG A 413 22.94 0.78 5.70
C ARG A 413 22.33 1.73 4.67
N TRP A 414 21.23 2.38 5.03
CA TRP A 414 20.54 3.33 4.17
C TRP A 414 21.48 4.35 3.54
N GLU A 415 22.42 4.91 4.31
CA GLU A 415 23.34 5.95 3.87
C GLU A 415 24.27 5.51 2.74
N ASP A 416 24.53 4.21 2.63
CA ASP A 416 25.46 3.63 1.65
C ASP A 416 24.80 3.41 0.28
N TRP A 417 23.48 3.20 0.22
CA TRP A 417 22.78 2.80 -1.02
C TRP A 417 21.59 3.70 -1.40
N GLY A 418 20.89 4.25 -0.42
CA GLY A 418 19.62 4.98 -0.62
C GLY A 418 19.78 6.37 -1.24
N PRO A 419 20.50 7.31 -0.61
CA PRO A 419 20.48 8.73 -0.98
C PRO A 419 20.71 9.05 -2.48
N PRO A 420 21.72 8.48 -3.18
CA PRO A 420 22.02 8.91 -4.54
C PRO A 420 20.99 8.45 -5.58
N GLN A 421 20.28 7.35 -5.33
CA GLN A 421 19.52 6.63 -6.37
C GLN A 421 18.04 6.43 -6.05
N THR A 422 17.59 6.84 -4.86
CA THR A 422 16.18 6.81 -4.46
C THR A 422 15.59 8.21 -4.39
N ARG A 423 14.26 8.28 -4.31
CA ARG A 423 13.52 9.53 -4.10
C ARG A 423 12.47 9.30 -3.03
N MET A 424 12.47 10.13 -1.99
CA MET A 424 11.42 10.13 -0.98
C MET A 424 10.55 11.38 -1.12
N VAL A 425 9.23 11.19 -1.01
CA VAL A 425 8.23 12.26 -1.16
C VAL A 425 7.31 12.21 0.04
N LYS A 426 7.07 13.36 0.66
CA LYS A 426 6.05 13.49 1.71
C LYS A 426 4.69 13.69 1.05
N VAL A 427 3.70 12.87 1.42
CA VAL A 427 2.33 12.99 0.94
C VAL A 427 1.42 13.58 2.02
N VAL A 428 0.43 14.36 1.60
CA VAL A 428 -0.54 15.03 2.50
C VAL A 428 -1.71 14.10 2.85
N GLN A 429 -2.11 13.27 1.90
CA GLN A 429 -3.07 12.18 2.11
C GLN A 429 -2.36 10.86 1.80
N GLN A 430 -2.62 9.83 2.60
CA GLN A 430 -2.11 8.50 2.29
C GLN A 430 -2.78 8.01 1.01
N PRO A 431 -2.03 7.55 0.00
CA PRO A 431 -2.65 6.85 -1.11
C PRO A 431 -3.30 5.58 -0.56
N ASP A 432 -4.50 5.28 -1.05
CA ASP A 432 -5.17 4.03 -0.75
C ASP A 432 -4.22 2.87 -1.14
N PRO A 433 -3.81 2.00 -0.20
CA PRO A 433 -2.85 0.94 -0.46
C PRO A 433 -3.37 -0.08 -1.48
N TRP A 434 -4.67 -0.14 -1.71
CA TRP A 434 -5.33 -1.05 -2.65
C TRP A 434 -5.39 -0.49 -4.08
N VAL A 435 -5.02 0.78 -4.27
CA VAL A 435 -5.08 1.42 -5.59
C VAL A 435 -3.70 1.42 -6.21
N CYS A 436 -3.54 0.67 -7.30
CA CYS A 436 -2.29 0.73 -8.06
C CYS A 436 -2.18 2.08 -8.79
N PHE A 437 -1.45 3.01 -8.18
CA PHE A 437 -1.10 4.31 -8.76
C PHE A 437 0.27 4.31 -9.43
N VAL A 438 0.91 3.14 -9.56
CA VAL A 438 2.23 2.96 -10.19
C VAL A 438 2.04 2.33 -11.57
N TYR A 439 2.70 2.90 -12.58
CA TYR A 439 2.72 2.37 -13.94
C TYR A 439 4.11 2.59 -14.55
N GLY A 440 4.81 1.51 -14.88
CA GLY A 440 6.22 1.58 -15.29
C GLY A 440 7.10 2.35 -14.30
N GLN A 441 7.68 3.48 -14.75
CA GLN A 441 8.51 4.39 -13.93
C GLN A 441 7.76 5.61 -13.38
N ARG A 442 6.43 5.60 -13.43
CA ARG A 442 5.59 6.71 -12.98
C ARG A 442 4.76 6.30 -11.77
N CYS A 443 4.50 7.25 -10.88
CA CYS A 443 3.52 7.09 -9.82
C CYS A 443 2.64 8.34 -9.69
N ALA A 444 1.34 8.14 -9.46
CA ALA A 444 0.35 9.20 -9.24
C ALA A 444 0.08 9.45 -7.76
N LEU A 445 -0.07 10.71 -7.39
CA LEU A 445 -0.40 11.17 -6.05
C LEU A 445 -1.65 12.03 -6.10
N LEU A 446 -2.60 11.74 -5.22
CA LEU A 446 -3.85 12.49 -5.10
C LEU A 446 -3.73 13.58 -4.02
N TYR A 447 -4.20 14.78 -4.34
CA TYR A 447 -4.23 15.95 -3.47
C TYR A 447 -5.55 16.70 -3.66
N GLY A 448 -6.64 16.17 -3.10
CA GLY A 448 -7.97 16.77 -3.26
C GLY A 448 -8.41 16.82 -4.73
N ASP A 449 -8.45 18.03 -5.31
CA ASP A 449 -8.81 18.30 -6.71
C ASP A 449 -7.62 18.26 -7.69
N LYS A 450 -6.44 17.85 -7.21
CA LYS A 450 -5.21 17.77 -8.01
C LYS A 450 -4.59 16.39 -7.95
N CYS A 451 -4.05 15.96 -9.08
CA CYS A 451 -3.16 14.82 -9.17
C CYS A 451 -1.75 15.29 -9.50
N GLN A 452 -0.75 14.79 -8.79
CA GLN A 452 0.67 14.94 -9.15
C GLN A 452 1.21 13.61 -9.65
N ILE A 453 1.89 13.62 -10.79
CA ILE A 453 2.56 12.45 -11.35
C ILE A 453 4.06 12.66 -11.21
N LEU A 454 4.70 11.76 -10.48
CA LEU A 454 6.15 11.67 -10.44
C LEU A 454 6.62 10.75 -11.55
N ASP A 455 7.48 11.26 -12.42
CA ASP A 455 8.10 10.52 -13.51
C ASP A 455 9.61 10.43 -13.26
N LEU A 456 10.07 9.21 -12.95
CA LEU A 456 11.47 8.90 -12.66
C LEU A 456 12.26 8.45 -13.91
N ALA A 457 11.60 8.27 -15.06
CA ALA A 457 12.23 7.94 -16.34
C ALA A 457 13.03 9.13 -16.92
N SER A 458 12.79 10.35 -16.40
CA SER A 458 13.34 11.62 -16.90
C SER A 458 14.87 11.77 -16.92
N GLN A 459 15.66 10.75 -16.54
CA GLN A 459 17.12 10.73 -16.77
C GLN A 459 17.51 10.73 -18.26
N SER A 460 16.58 10.31 -19.13
CA SER A 460 16.78 10.18 -20.59
C SER A 460 16.41 11.45 -21.36
N ARG A 461 15.61 12.36 -20.78
CA ARG A 461 15.12 13.56 -21.46
C ARG A 461 16.01 14.76 -21.18
N LEU A 462 16.37 15.46 -22.26
CA LEU A 462 16.99 16.79 -22.30
C LEU A 462 16.56 17.71 -21.14
N PRO A 463 17.41 18.68 -20.73
CA PRO A 463 17.41 19.30 -19.41
C PRO A 463 16.17 20.15 -19.17
N LYS A 464 15.04 19.52 -18.82
CA LYS A 464 13.99 20.19 -18.06
C LYS A 464 14.48 20.35 -16.64
N ARG A 465 13.92 21.34 -15.94
CA ARG A 465 14.31 21.81 -14.60
C ARG A 465 14.30 20.63 -13.62
N ILE A 466 15.45 19.97 -13.44
CA ILE A 466 15.64 18.89 -12.46
C ILE A 466 15.52 19.53 -11.09
N THR A 467 14.52 19.13 -10.32
CA THR A 467 14.33 19.55 -8.94
C THR A 467 15.15 18.63 -8.04
N HIS A 468 16.21 19.19 -7.45
CA HIS A 468 16.95 18.53 -6.37
C HIS A 468 16.39 19.03 -5.04
N GLU A 469 15.45 18.30 -4.45
CA GLU A 469 15.14 18.43 -3.03
C GLU A 469 15.99 17.44 -2.25
N THR A 470 16.65 17.88 -1.18
CA THR A 470 17.69 17.09 -0.50
C THR A 470 17.31 16.67 0.93
N GLY A 471 16.12 16.99 1.42
CA GLY A 471 15.71 16.60 2.77
C GLY A 471 14.19 16.60 2.95
N VAL A 472 13.65 15.51 3.51
CA VAL A 472 12.19 15.27 3.55
C VAL A 472 11.60 15.36 4.98
N ASP A 473 12.41 15.56 6.03
CA ASP A 473 11.92 15.60 7.41
C ASP A 473 12.70 16.55 8.36
N GLU A 474 12.50 17.86 8.23
CA GLU A 474 13.04 18.84 9.18
C GLU A 474 12.12 19.14 10.38
N ARG A 475 10.82 18.82 10.29
CA ARG A 475 9.81 19.29 11.27
C ARG A 475 8.83 18.22 11.77
N CYS A 476 8.71 17.07 11.12
CA CYS A 476 7.70 16.06 11.47
C CYS A 476 8.20 14.97 12.43
N ARG A 477 9.54 14.79 12.56
CA ARG A 477 10.16 13.78 13.45
C ARG A 477 9.60 12.37 13.21
N PHE A 478 9.24 12.06 11.97
CA PHE A 478 8.83 10.70 11.58
C PHE A 478 10.06 9.80 11.52
N PHE A 479 11.14 10.33 10.96
CA PHE A 479 12.46 9.71 10.98
C PHE A 479 13.27 10.24 12.16
N SER A 480 14.25 9.43 12.59
CA SER A 480 15.17 9.79 13.67
C SER A 480 16.15 10.90 13.25
N GLN A 481 16.39 11.04 11.94
CA GLN A 481 17.25 12.04 11.33
C GLN A 481 16.64 12.51 10.01
N PRO A 482 16.99 13.71 9.50
CA PRO A 482 16.58 14.14 8.17
C PRO A 482 17.03 13.15 7.10
N VAL A 483 16.09 12.67 6.30
CA VAL A 483 16.38 11.71 5.23
C VAL A 483 16.71 12.46 3.95
N VAL A 484 17.90 12.18 3.41
CA VAL A 484 18.40 12.76 2.17
C VAL A 484 18.12 11.81 1.00
N THR A 485 17.53 12.34 -0.06
CA THR A 485 17.36 11.63 -1.34
C THR A 485 17.65 12.57 -2.49
N SER A 486 18.28 12.10 -3.56
CA SER A 486 18.66 12.94 -4.71
C SER A 486 18.33 12.33 -6.07
N GLY A 487 17.58 11.22 -6.12
CA GLY A 487 17.17 10.58 -7.36
C GLY A 487 16.41 11.55 -8.29
N PRO A 488 16.82 11.73 -9.54
CA PRO A 488 16.19 12.71 -10.43
C PRO A 488 14.74 12.31 -10.75
N PHE A 489 13.89 13.31 -10.92
CA PHE A 489 12.49 13.13 -11.29
C PHE A 489 11.98 14.37 -12.04
N SER A 490 10.87 14.19 -12.74
CA SER A 490 10.03 15.29 -13.19
C SER A 490 8.66 15.18 -12.53
N LEU A 491 8.11 16.33 -12.17
CA LEU A 491 6.78 16.43 -11.59
C LEU A 491 5.83 17.03 -12.62
N LEU A 492 4.72 16.34 -12.87
CA LEU A 492 3.59 16.86 -13.63
C LEU A 492 2.43 17.07 -12.67
N SER A 493 1.72 18.19 -12.76
CA SER A 493 0.52 18.46 -11.98
C SER A 493 -0.67 18.59 -12.90
N VAL A 494 -1.74 17.86 -12.60
CA VAL A 494 -2.95 17.74 -13.40
C VAL A 494 -4.15 18.04 -12.51
N SER A 495 -5.06 18.90 -12.96
CA SER A 495 -6.34 19.10 -12.26
C SER A 495 -7.29 17.94 -12.57
N ILE A 496 -7.94 17.42 -11.56
CA ILE A 496 -8.86 16.29 -11.68
C ILE A 496 -10.19 16.62 -10.98
N PRO A 497 -11.31 16.01 -11.41
CA PRO A 497 -12.56 16.11 -10.66
C PRO A 497 -12.37 15.53 -9.24
N PRO A 498 -13.21 15.94 -8.26
CA PRO A 498 -13.24 15.31 -6.95
C PRO A 498 -13.39 13.80 -7.09
N SER A 499 -12.33 13.09 -6.73
CA SER A 499 -12.18 11.66 -6.95
C SER A 499 -11.65 11.05 -5.66
N ALA A 500 -12.02 9.80 -5.41
CA ALA A 500 -11.56 9.09 -4.23
C ALA A 500 -10.24 8.37 -4.46
N ALA A 501 -9.96 7.98 -5.70
CA ALA A 501 -8.71 7.35 -6.07
C ALA A 501 -8.32 7.70 -7.51
N VAL A 502 -7.04 7.49 -7.83
CA VAL A 502 -6.47 7.74 -9.16
C VAL A 502 -5.59 6.57 -9.54
N MET A 503 -5.71 6.13 -10.79
CA MET A 503 -4.87 5.08 -11.34
C MET A 503 -4.20 5.55 -12.63
N LEU A 504 -2.99 5.04 -12.86
CA LEU A 504 -2.27 5.26 -14.11
C LEU A 504 -2.63 4.14 -15.09
N ALA A 505 -2.97 4.53 -16.31
CA ALA A 505 -3.19 3.62 -17.44
C ALA A 505 -2.18 3.93 -18.54
N GLU A 506 -2.17 3.13 -19.60
CA GLU A 506 -1.20 3.29 -20.69
C GLU A 506 -1.13 4.69 -21.26
N ASP A 507 -2.26 5.26 -21.67
CA ASP A 507 -2.30 6.54 -22.39
C ASP A 507 -2.98 7.65 -21.57
N GLY A 508 -3.18 7.46 -20.28
CA GLY A 508 -3.95 8.43 -19.49
C GLY A 508 -4.09 8.14 -18.01
N LEU A 509 -5.00 8.91 -17.41
CA LEU A 509 -5.32 8.89 -16.00
C LEU A 509 -6.75 8.41 -15.82
N ILE A 510 -6.96 7.48 -14.89
CA ILE A 510 -8.29 7.05 -14.48
C ILE A 510 -8.59 7.66 -13.13
N THR A 511 -9.74 8.32 -13.04
CA THR A 511 -10.27 8.83 -11.78
C THR A 511 -11.38 7.92 -11.31
N VAL A 512 -11.34 7.55 -10.04
CA VAL A 512 -12.34 6.69 -9.43
C VAL A 512 -13.24 7.54 -8.54
N SER A 513 -14.53 7.53 -8.83
CA SER A 513 -15.55 8.22 -8.05
C SER A 513 -16.59 7.23 -7.54
N VAL A 514 -17.09 7.47 -6.32
CA VAL A 514 -18.16 6.67 -5.71
C VAL A 514 -19.42 7.51 -5.61
N SER A 515 -20.53 6.95 -6.11
CA SER A 515 -21.84 7.59 -6.05
C SER A 515 -22.46 7.48 -4.64
N PRO A 516 -23.00 8.56 -4.04
CA PRO A 516 -23.70 8.51 -2.76
C PRO A 516 -25.11 7.91 -2.88
N ILE A 517 -25.59 7.24 -1.81
CA ILE A 517 -26.93 6.65 -1.70
C ILE A 517 -28.02 7.74 -1.86
N PRO A 518 -29.07 7.54 -2.68
CA PRO A 518 -30.34 8.23 -2.49
C PRO A 518 -31.04 7.63 -1.26
N THR A 519 -31.26 8.44 -0.23
CA THR A 519 -31.94 8.08 1.02
C THR A 519 -33.32 7.45 0.78
N CYS A 520 -33.40 6.12 0.70
CA CYS A 520 -34.63 5.34 0.91
C CYS A 520 -34.32 3.89 1.29
N ALA A 521 -34.72 3.54 2.52
CA ALA A 521 -35.01 2.21 3.08
C ALA A 521 -34.18 0.99 2.60
N MET A 522 -33.34 0.44 3.47
CA MET A 522 -32.98 -0.99 3.42
C MET A 522 -32.96 -1.61 4.82
N GLU A 523 -33.74 -2.68 4.96
CA GLU A 523 -33.59 -3.74 5.96
C GLU A 523 -32.26 -4.48 5.72
N TYR A 524 -31.49 -4.76 6.77
CA TYR A 524 -30.26 -5.56 6.69
C TYR A 524 -30.57 -7.03 7.05
N PRO A 525 -30.14 -8.02 6.24
CA PRO A 525 -29.99 -9.40 6.71
C PRO A 525 -28.74 -9.51 7.60
N SER A 526 -28.91 -10.18 8.73
CA SER A 526 -27.87 -10.60 9.66
C SER A 526 -26.96 -11.68 9.05
N GLU A 527 -25.68 -11.68 9.45
CA GLU A 527 -24.60 -12.61 9.09
C GLU A 527 -23.81 -12.27 7.80
N ALA A 528 -22.68 -11.56 7.97
CA ALA A 528 -21.58 -11.52 7.00
C ALA A 528 -20.25 -11.18 7.71
N SER A 529 -19.23 -12.00 7.46
CA SER A 529 -17.83 -11.86 7.90
C SER A 529 -17.14 -10.60 7.34
N PRO A 530 -16.05 -10.10 7.97
CA PRO A 530 -15.41 -8.87 7.55
C PRO A 530 -14.32 -9.15 6.50
N THR A 531 -14.68 -9.10 5.22
CA THR A 531 -13.69 -9.13 4.11
C THR A 531 -14.15 -8.23 2.95
N LYS A 532 -13.19 -7.41 2.48
CA LYS A 532 -13.31 -6.12 1.75
C LYS A 532 -14.51 -5.22 2.01
N ARG A 533 -15.08 -5.23 3.22
CA ARG A 533 -15.84 -4.06 3.67
C ARG A 533 -14.88 -2.96 4.12
N MET A 534 -14.91 -1.88 3.37
CA MET A 534 -14.57 -0.50 3.76
C MET A 534 -13.09 -0.10 3.81
N PHE A 535 -12.60 0.46 2.69
CA PHE A 535 -11.74 1.65 2.71
C PHE A 535 -12.25 2.72 1.72
N PHE A 536 -13.54 3.04 1.83
CA PHE A 536 -14.09 4.32 1.38
C PHE A 536 -14.47 5.15 2.62
N TRP A 537 -13.46 5.45 3.44
CA TRP A 537 -13.62 6.00 4.80
C TRP A 537 -13.14 7.46 4.92
N SER A 538 -13.35 8.29 3.90
CA SER A 538 -13.21 9.74 4.03
C SER A 538 -14.50 10.53 3.79
N THR A 539 -15.58 9.91 3.31
CA THR A 539 -16.82 10.68 3.01
C THR A 539 -18.14 9.92 3.25
N LEU A 540 -18.09 8.63 3.64
CA LEU A 540 -19.28 7.82 3.95
C LEU A 540 -19.25 7.19 5.35
N CYS A 541 -18.49 7.79 6.27
CA CYS A 541 -18.44 7.39 7.69
C CYS A 541 -19.73 7.64 8.48
N ASP A 542 -20.78 8.19 7.88
CA ASP A 542 -21.91 8.73 8.66
C ASP A 542 -23.09 7.78 8.94
N ILE A 543 -23.21 6.66 8.23
CA ILE A 543 -24.44 5.84 8.32
C ILE A 543 -24.22 4.49 9.01
N LEU A 544 -23.11 3.78 8.77
CA LEU A 544 -22.84 2.48 9.41
C LEU A 544 -22.30 2.59 10.85
N HIS A 545 -21.73 3.75 11.18
CA HIS A 545 -21.40 4.11 12.55
C HIS A 545 -22.64 4.36 13.43
N ALA A 546 -23.88 4.37 12.91
CA ALA A 546 -25.06 4.79 13.68
C ALA A 546 -25.45 3.85 14.85
N SER A 547 -25.10 2.56 14.78
CA SER A 547 -25.36 1.60 15.87
C SER A 547 -24.26 1.60 16.95
N MET A 548 -22.99 1.85 16.59
CA MET A 548 -21.85 1.92 17.54
C MET A 548 -21.54 3.34 18.06
N ARG A 549 -21.78 4.41 17.27
CA ARG A 549 -21.78 5.82 17.76
C ARG A 549 -22.80 6.04 18.88
N MET A 550 -23.77 5.14 19.01
CA MET A 550 -24.74 5.13 20.10
C MET A 550 -24.17 4.68 21.44
N LEU A 551 -22.89 4.34 21.58
CA LEU A 551 -22.24 4.13 22.88
C LEU A 551 -21.28 5.29 23.23
N ASP A 552 -20.49 5.77 22.26
CA ASP A 552 -19.57 6.91 22.43
C ASP A 552 -20.26 8.23 22.73
N LYS A 553 -21.41 8.48 22.08
CA LYS A 553 -22.22 9.67 22.31
C LYS A 553 -22.56 9.87 23.79
N TRP A 554 -22.65 8.81 24.60
CA TRP A 554 -23.26 8.89 25.94
C TRP A 554 -22.27 8.94 27.08
N LYS A 555 -21.06 8.39 26.93
CA LYS A 555 -19.97 8.58 27.90
C LYS A 555 -19.60 10.06 27.97
N SER A 556 -19.34 10.66 26.80
CA SER A 556 -19.05 12.09 26.69
C SER A 556 -20.24 12.97 27.07
N SER A 557 -21.49 12.64 26.66
CA SER A 557 -22.66 13.41 27.11
C SER A 557 -22.91 13.32 28.61
N MET A 558 -22.62 12.19 29.27
CA MET A 558 -22.71 12.06 30.73
C MET A 558 -21.68 12.95 31.43
N ILE A 559 -20.44 12.96 30.93
CA ILE A 559 -19.34 13.76 31.50
C ILE A 559 -19.57 15.25 31.25
N LEU A 560 -20.02 15.66 30.06
CA LEU A 560 -20.41 17.04 29.77
C LEU A 560 -21.61 17.49 30.62
N GLN A 561 -22.63 16.65 30.77
CA GLN A 561 -23.75 16.94 31.65
C GLN A 561 -23.29 17.08 33.10
N TYR A 562 -22.30 16.29 33.53
CA TYR A 562 -21.74 16.41 34.87
C TYR A 562 -20.90 17.68 35.05
N CYS A 563 -19.97 17.97 34.14
CA CYS A 563 -18.99 19.04 34.27
C CYS A 563 -19.56 20.43 33.90
N GLN A 564 -20.44 20.49 32.92
CA GLN A 564 -20.91 21.74 32.29
C GLN A 564 -22.43 21.92 32.39
N ASN A 565 -23.16 20.93 32.93
CA ASN A 565 -24.63 20.93 33.02
C ASN A 565 -25.32 21.16 31.66
N GLU A 566 -24.68 20.68 30.59
CA GLU A 566 -25.11 20.84 29.21
C GLU A 566 -25.26 19.48 28.53
N PHE A 567 -26.36 19.31 27.79
CA PHE A 567 -26.60 18.17 26.92
C PHE A 567 -26.59 18.63 25.46
N VAL A 568 -25.55 18.26 24.73
CA VAL A 568 -25.40 18.60 23.31
C VAL A 568 -25.88 17.44 22.44
N GLU A 569 -26.86 17.71 21.58
CA GLU A 569 -27.50 16.67 20.75
C GLU A 569 -26.67 16.31 19.50
N SER A 570 -25.84 17.26 19.02
CA SER A 570 -24.83 17.11 17.97
C SER A 570 -23.50 16.61 18.54
N TYR A 571 -22.92 15.57 17.95
CA TYR A 571 -21.75 14.87 18.50
C TYR A 571 -20.48 15.07 17.65
N TYR A 572 -19.34 15.22 18.32
CA TYR A 572 -18.00 15.09 17.75
C TYR A 572 -17.30 13.86 18.38
N PRO A 573 -16.67 12.96 17.59
CA PRO A 573 -16.00 11.77 18.11
C PRO A 573 -14.92 12.07 19.17
N THR A 574 -15.05 11.48 20.36
CA THR A 574 -14.05 11.57 21.44
C THR A 574 -12.89 10.63 21.15
N ILE A 575 -11.71 11.22 20.93
CA ILE A 575 -10.46 10.48 20.73
C ILE A 575 -9.89 10.10 22.11
N GLU A 576 -9.72 11.09 22.99
CA GLU A 576 -9.39 10.99 24.42
C GLU A 576 -9.49 12.40 25.01
N SER A 577 -10.23 12.58 26.10
CA SER A 577 -10.38 13.90 26.73
C SER A 577 -10.40 13.80 28.25
N THR A 578 -9.58 14.62 28.91
CA THR A 578 -9.53 14.68 30.38
C THR A 578 -10.31 15.89 30.87
N PHE A 579 -11.25 15.65 31.78
CA PHE A 579 -12.02 16.69 32.46
C PHE A 579 -11.62 16.76 33.93
N ALA A 580 -11.47 17.98 34.47
CA ALA A 580 -11.20 18.16 35.90
C ALA A 580 -12.43 18.74 36.59
N LYS A 581 -12.82 18.17 37.74
CA LYS A 581 -13.90 18.69 38.58
C LYS A 581 -13.67 18.37 40.05
N THR A 582 -13.80 19.37 40.91
CA THR A 582 -13.77 19.19 42.36
C THR A 582 -15.15 18.70 42.84
N VAL A 583 -15.17 17.63 43.62
CA VAL A 583 -16.37 16.97 44.14
C VAL A 583 -16.31 16.94 45.67
N ASN A 584 -17.33 17.52 46.33
CA ASN A 584 -17.45 17.40 47.79
C ASN A 584 -18.11 16.05 48.13
N PHE A 585 -17.35 15.15 48.74
CA PHE A 585 -17.83 13.84 49.16
C PHE A 585 -17.51 13.64 50.64
N LYS A 586 -18.54 13.32 51.45
CA LYS A 586 -18.46 13.16 52.92
C LYS A 586 -17.80 14.34 53.66
N GLY A 587 -17.94 15.57 53.14
CA GLY A 587 -17.37 16.78 53.74
C GLY A 587 -15.90 17.02 53.39
N ALA A 588 -15.30 16.23 52.49
CA ALA A 588 -13.98 16.46 51.92
C ALA A 588 -14.08 16.79 50.42
N ASP A 589 -13.24 17.70 49.95
CA ASP A 589 -13.17 18.09 48.54
C ASP A 589 -12.13 17.23 47.80
N TYR A 590 -12.58 16.51 46.77
CA TYR A 590 -11.75 15.68 45.88
C TYR A 590 -11.61 16.32 44.50
N ASP A 591 -10.39 16.60 44.07
CA ASP A 591 -10.06 17.01 42.71
C ASP A 591 -10.05 15.77 41.80
N CYS A 592 -11.16 15.56 41.09
CA CYS A 592 -11.32 14.43 40.20
C CYS A 592 -10.84 14.79 38.78
N GLU A 593 -9.91 14.02 38.24
CA GLU A 593 -9.58 13.97 36.83
C GLU A 593 -10.34 12.80 36.20
N ILE A 594 -11.26 13.10 35.29
CA ILE A 594 -12.12 12.14 34.60
C ILE A 594 -11.57 11.96 33.20
N LEU A 595 -11.10 10.75 32.90
CA LEU A 595 -10.55 10.37 31.60
C LEU A 595 -11.65 9.76 30.73
N ASP A 596 -12.20 10.55 29.80
CA ASP A 596 -13.16 10.04 28.82
C ASP A 596 -12.43 9.25 27.73
N THR A 597 -12.73 7.96 27.66
CA THR A 597 -12.14 7.02 26.69
C THR A 597 -13.12 6.81 25.52
N ALA A 598 -12.59 6.65 24.31
CA ALA A 598 -13.38 6.17 23.18
C ALA A 598 -14.05 4.81 23.49
N GLY A 599 -15.20 4.51 22.88
CA GLY A 599 -15.91 3.23 22.99
C GLY A 599 -14.98 2.06 22.79
N GLN A 600 -15.00 1.14 23.74
CA GLN A 600 -14.23 -0.10 23.66
C GLN A 600 -15.15 -1.17 23.07
N ASP A 601 -14.70 -1.83 22.02
CA ASP A 601 -15.32 -3.04 21.49
C ASP A 601 -14.61 -4.30 22.03
N GLU A 602 -15.08 -5.48 21.62
CA GLU A 602 -14.51 -6.78 22.01
C GLU A 602 -13.04 -6.93 21.58
N PHE A 603 -12.58 -6.13 20.60
CA PHE A 603 -11.29 -6.26 19.91
C PHE A 603 -10.28 -5.16 20.28
N SER A 604 -10.71 -4.10 20.96
CA SER A 604 -9.83 -3.03 21.41
C SER A 604 -8.99 -3.48 22.62
N ILE A 605 -7.68 -3.41 22.45
CA ILE A 605 -6.71 -3.60 23.52
C ILE A 605 -6.77 -2.36 24.41
N LEU A 606 -7.13 -2.53 25.70
CA LEU A 606 -6.94 -1.49 26.71
C LEU A 606 -5.49 -1.01 26.62
N ASN A 607 -5.29 0.23 26.19
CA ASN A 607 -3.96 0.77 25.96
C ASN A 607 -3.20 0.76 27.30
N SER A 608 -2.01 0.17 27.33
CA SER A 608 -1.24 -0.05 28.56
C SER A 608 -0.94 1.21 29.39
N LYS A 609 -1.12 2.39 28.78
CA LYS A 609 -1.00 3.71 29.42
C LYS A 609 -2.19 4.09 30.29
N HIS A 610 -3.38 3.53 30.05
CA HIS A 610 -4.63 3.96 30.67
C HIS A 610 -4.97 3.23 31.97
N ALA A 611 -4.30 2.13 32.30
CA ALA A 611 -4.59 1.37 33.52
C ALA A 611 -3.57 1.60 34.65
N ILE A 612 -2.43 2.26 34.37
CA ILE A 612 -1.44 2.61 35.41
C ILE A 612 -1.83 3.97 36.02
N GLY A 613 -2.22 3.98 37.29
CA GLY A 613 -2.54 5.19 38.05
C GLY A 613 -4.02 5.60 38.10
N ILE A 614 -4.92 4.77 37.54
CA ILE A 614 -6.38 4.94 37.72
C ILE A 614 -6.78 4.52 39.14
N HIS A 615 -7.61 5.33 39.77
CA HIS A 615 -8.11 5.08 41.12
C HIS A 615 -9.47 4.36 41.08
N GLY A 616 -10.33 4.66 40.11
CA GLY A 616 -11.61 3.97 39.93
C GLY A 616 -12.14 4.02 38.48
N TYR A 617 -13.06 3.11 38.19
CA TYR A 617 -13.57 2.82 36.84
C TYR A 617 -15.09 3.00 36.74
N VAL A 618 -15.57 3.54 35.62
CA VAL A 618 -17.00 3.69 35.32
C VAL A 618 -17.33 2.97 34.01
N LEU A 619 -18.00 1.83 34.11
CA LEU A 619 -18.37 1.00 32.95
C LEU A 619 -19.81 1.28 32.54
N VAL A 620 -20.02 1.87 31.35
CA VAL A 620 -21.33 2.34 30.89
C VAL A 620 -21.88 1.47 29.77
N TYR A 621 -23.10 0.94 29.95
CA TYR A 621 -23.88 0.29 28.89
C TYR A 621 -25.18 1.06 28.62
N SER A 622 -25.86 0.74 27.52
CA SER A 622 -27.18 1.31 27.22
C SER A 622 -28.29 0.31 27.55
N VAL A 623 -29.32 0.74 28.29
CA VAL A 623 -30.48 -0.13 28.60
C VAL A 623 -31.26 -0.55 27.35
N THR A 624 -31.05 0.11 26.21
CA THR A 624 -31.66 -0.20 24.91
C THR A 624 -30.77 -1.08 24.01
N SER A 625 -29.61 -1.55 24.48
CA SER A 625 -28.69 -2.39 23.70
C SER A 625 -28.15 -3.54 24.54
N ARG A 626 -28.66 -4.76 24.28
CA ARG A 626 -28.22 -5.98 24.95
C ARG A 626 -26.73 -6.27 24.74
N THR A 627 -26.23 -6.08 23.51
CA THR A 627 -24.82 -6.27 23.16
C THR A 627 -23.90 -5.39 24.01
N SER A 628 -24.30 -4.14 24.28
CA SER A 628 -23.50 -3.25 25.12
C SER A 628 -23.42 -3.69 26.59
N PHE A 629 -24.41 -4.43 27.06
CA PHE A 629 -24.44 -4.98 28.42
C PHE A 629 -23.54 -6.22 28.54
N GLU A 630 -23.55 -7.10 27.54
CA GLU A 630 -22.71 -8.30 27.50
C GLU A 630 -21.21 -7.94 27.42
N MET A 631 -20.89 -6.84 26.74
CA MET A 631 -19.53 -6.28 26.67
C MET A 631 -18.94 -5.91 28.05
N ILE A 632 -19.77 -5.54 29.04
CA ILE A 632 -19.29 -5.05 30.34
C ILE A 632 -18.45 -6.09 31.06
N GLN A 633 -18.83 -7.37 31.00
CA GLN A 633 -18.06 -8.43 31.65
C GLN A 633 -16.69 -8.60 30.99
N ILE A 634 -16.64 -8.61 29.67
CA ILE A 634 -15.39 -8.77 28.91
C ILE A 634 -14.43 -7.59 29.20
N VAL A 635 -14.95 -6.35 29.27
CA VAL A 635 -14.13 -5.18 29.63
C VAL A 635 -13.64 -5.28 31.07
N TYR A 636 -14.50 -5.68 32.01
CA TYR A 636 -14.12 -5.85 33.41
C TYR A 636 -12.99 -6.86 33.56
N ASP A 637 -13.13 -8.05 32.96
CA ASP A 637 -12.14 -9.14 33.03
C ASP A 637 -10.79 -8.71 32.44
N LYS A 638 -10.80 -7.98 31.31
CA LYS A 638 -9.57 -7.43 30.72
C LYS A 638 -8.86 -6.42 31.63
N ILE A 639 -9.59 -5.55 32.34
CA ILE A 639 -8.99 -4.58 33.28
C ILE A 639 -8.38 -5.32 34.47
N ILE A 640 -9.07 -6.35 34.96
CA ILE A 640 -8.62 -7.22 36.05
C ILE A 640 -7.31 -7.93 35.69
N ASP A 641 -7.28 -8.57 34.53
CA ASP A 641 -6.09 -9.27 34.01
C ASP A 641 -4.91 -8.31 33.81
N PHE A 642 -5.19 -7.11 33.30
CA PHE A 642 -4.17 -6.10 33.09
C PHE A 642 -3.59 -5.57 34.41
N CYS A 643 -4.44 -5.28 35.39
CA CYS A 643 -4.02 -4.74 36.69
C CYS A 643 -3.43 -5.83 37.62
N GLY A 644 -3.62 -7.11 37.31
CA GLY A 644 -3.13 -8.22 38.13
C GLY A 644 -3.76 -8.29 39.53
N VAL A 645 -5.01 -7.84 39.66
CA VAL A 645 -5.78 -7.78 40.92
C VAL A 645 -7.03 -8.64 40.83
N THR A 646 -7.68 -8.98 41.95
CA THR A 646 -8.89 -9.83 41.94
C THR A 646 -10.21 -9.06 41.76
N ASN A 647 -10.20 -7.76 42.02
CA ASN A 647 -11.33 -6.84 41.81
C ASN A 647 -10.78 -5.42 41.56
N ILE A 648 -11.60 -4.49 41.05
CA ILE A 648 -11.28 -3.07 40.82
C ILE A 648 -12.37 -2.17 41.42
N PRO A 649 -12.06 -0.94 41.92
CA PRO A 649 -13.11 -0.01 42.33
C PRO A 649 -13.89 0.43 41.09
N CYS A 650 -15.15 -0.01 40.98
CA CYS A 650 -15.90 0.08 39.74
C CYS A 650 -17.38 0.40 39.97
N VAL A 651 -17.94 1.23 39.09
CA VAL A 651 -19.38 1.48 38.99
C VAL A 651 -19.88 1.04 37.61
N ILE A 652 -20.87 0.16 37.57
CA ILE A 652 -21.56 -0.25 36.35
C ILE A 652 -22.80 0.64 36.15
N VAL A 653 -22.93 1.27 34.98
CA VAL A 653 -23.93 2.30 34.71
C VAL A 653 -24.84 1.89 33.56
N GLY A 654 -26.15 1.79 33.83
CA GLY A 654 -27.18 1.60 32.82
C GLY A 654 -27.71 2.93 32.30
N SER A 655 -27.27 3.36 31.12
CA SER A 655 -27.61 4.66 30.54
C SER A 655 -28.84 4.61 29.61
N LYS A 656 -29.45 5.78 29.37
CA LYS A 656 -30.63 6.03 28.52
C LYS A 656 -31.96 5.49 29.05
N VAL A 657 -32.19 5.58 30.36
CA VAL A 657 -33.48 5.16 30.93
C VAL A 657 -34.68 6.00 30.47
N ASP A 658 -34.43 7.18 29.91
CA ASP A 658 -35.45 7.98 29.24
C ASP A 658 -36.05 7.27 28.00
N LEU A 659 -35.36 6.28 27.43
CA LEU A 659 -35.82 5.48 26.30
C LEU A 659 -36.49 4.16 26.74
N GLY A 660 -37.30 4.20 27.81
CA GLY A 660 -37.91 3.02 28.42
C GLY A 660 -38.72 2.12 27.48
N ALA A 661 -39.28 2.66 26.39
CA ALA A 661 -40.03 1.88 25.39
C ALA A 661 -39.15 0.95 24.54
N SER A 662 -37.85 1.21 24.46
CA SER A 662 -36.87 0.41 23.69
C SER A 662 -35.92 -0.38 24.61
N ARG A 663 -36.30 -0.58 25.88
CA ARG A 663 -35.48 -1.28 26.87
C ARG A 663 -35.30 -2.75 26.47
N GLN A 664 -34.05 -3.19 26.46
CA GLN A 664 -33.62 -4.56 26.21
C GLN A 664 -32.97 -5.22 27.45
N VAL A 665 -32.55 -4.42 28.43
CA VAL A 665 -31.89 -4.89 29.67
C VAL A 665 -32.68 -4.42 30.88
N ASN A 666 -33.09 -5.35 31.74
CA ASN A 666 -33.83 -5.03 32.97
C ASN A 666 -32.88 -4.61 34.10
N ALA A 667 -33.41 -3.81 35.04
CA ALA A 667 -32.66 -3.34 36.21
C ALA A 667 -32.07 -4.49 37.03
N ASP A 668 -32.84 -5.58 37.21
CA ASP A 668 -32.41 -6.76 37.95
C ASP A 668 -31.17 -7.43 37.36
N GLU A 669 -30.98 -7.35 36.03
CA GLU A 669 -29.83 -7.93 35.34
C GLU A 669 -28.57 -7.11 35.58
N GLY A 670 -28.68 -5.78 35.48
CA GLY A 670 -27.60 -4.86 35.81
C GLY A 670 -27.14 -5.00 37.27
N GLN A 671 -28.10 -5.10 38.19
CA GLN A 671 -27.82 -5.28 39.61
C GLN A 671 -27.17 -6.64 39.91
N LYS A 672 -27.58 -7.71 39.23
CA LYS A 672 -26.95 -9.04 39.35
C LYS A 672 -25.51 -9.03 38.86
N LEU A 673 -25.24 -8.40 37.71
CA LEU A 673 -23.90 -8.30 37.14
C LEU A 673 -22.95 -7.53 38.09
N ALA A 674 -23.40 -6.39 38.61
CA ALA A 674 -22.59 -5.61 39.55
C ALA A 674 -22.33 -6.35 40.86
N LYS A 675 -23.32 -7.09 41.38
CA LYS A 675 -23.15 -7.93 42.57
C LYS A 675 -22.14 -9.06 42.34
N ALA A 676 -22.10 -9.63 41.13
CA ALA A 676 -21.12 -10.66 40.77
C ALA A 676 -19.68 -10.11 40.73
N ASN A 677 -19.51 -8.86 40.29
CA ASN A 677 -18.22 -8.20 40.13
C ASN A 677 -17.80 -7.30 41.32
N GLU A 678 -18.50 -7.41 42.45
CA GLU A 678 -18.31 -6.56 43.65
C GLU A 678 -18.32 -5.04 43.34
N ALA A 679 -19.10 -4.63 42.35
CA ALA A 679 -19.19 -3.26 41.85
C ALA A 679 -20.47 -2.55 42.30
N ALA A 680 -20.47 -1.22 42.31
CA ALA A 680 -21.71 -0.44 42.45
C ALA A 680 -22.51 -0.43 41.15
N TRP A 681 -23.82 -0.21 41.23
CA TRP A 681 -24.69 -0.10 40.05
C TRP A 681 -25.68 1.05 40.15
N VAL A 682 -25.90 1.74 39.04
CA VAL A 682 -26.88 2.83 38.94
C VAL A 682 -27.41 3.00 37.51
N GLU A 683 -28.66 3.40 37.37
CA GLU A 683 -29.24 3.80 36.10
C GLU A 683 -29.24 5.31 35.91
N THR A 684 -28.91 5.79 34.71
CA THR A 684 -28.74 7.22 34.41
C THR A 684 -29.43 7.66 33.13
N SER A 685 -29.69 8.96 33.05
CA SER A 685 -30.07 9.64 31.80
C SER A 685 -29.37 10.98 31.73
N ALA A 686 -28.46 11.13 30.77
CA ALA A 686 -27.77 12.39 30.51
C ALA A 686 -28.77 13.47 30.03
N LYS A 687 -29.78 13.07 29.25
CA LYS A 687 -30.81 13.98 28.72
C LYS A 687 -31.67 14.60 29.82
N SER A 688 -32.03 13.83 30.85
CA SER A 688 -32.84 14.33 31.97
C SER A 688 -32.02 14.62 33.23
N ASN A 689 -30.69 14.63 33.12
CA ASN A 689 -29.75 14.76 34.23
C ASN A 689 -30.05 13.83 35.43
N LEU A 690 -30.54 12.63 35.16
CA LEU A 690 -30.92 11.67 36.21
C LEU A 690 -29.70 10.87 36.65
N ASN A 691 -29.41 10.90 37.95
CA ASN A 691 -28.35 10.12 38.63
C ASN A 691 -26.92 10.33 38.09
N ILE A 692 -26.67 11.37 37.30
CA ILE A 692 -25.35 11.66 36.73
C ILE A 692 -24.32 11.97 37.83
N GLY A 693 -24.69 12.79 38.82
CA GLY A 693 -23.81 13.06 39.97
C GLY A 693 -23.56 11.84 40.85
N ALA A 694 -24.58 10.98 41.02
CA ALA A 694 -24.49 9.78 41.83
C ALA A 694 -23.45 8.77 41.29
N VAL A 695 -23.20 8.72 39.98
CA VAL A 695 -22.16 7.86 39.39
C VAL A 695 -20.79 8.14 39.99
N PHE A 696 -20.40 9.42 40.05
CA PHE A 696 -19.08 9.82 40.52
C PHE A 696 -18.96 9.72 42.05
N GLU A 697 -20.04 10.01 42.78
CA GLU A 697 -20.09 9.79 44.24
C GLU A 697 -19.99 8.30 44.61
N LEU A 698 -20.66 7.42 43.85
CA LEU A 698 -20.54 5.97 44.02
C LEU A 698 -19.13 5.48 43.69
N CYS A 699 -18.49 6.03 42.66
CA CYS A 699 -17.12 5.69 42.30
C CYS A 699 -16.14 6.06 43.43
N LEU A 700 -16.25 7.27 43.99
CA LEU A 700 -15.46 7.68 45.16
C LEU A 700 -15.71 6.79 46.38
N SER A 701 -16.95 6.34 46.60
CA SER A 701 -17.29 5.37 47.64
C SER A 701 -16.58 4.02 47.45
N GLU A 702 -16.54 3.48 46.22
CA GLU A 702 -15.81 2.24 45.92
C GLU A 702 -14.29 2.39 46.07
N ILE A 703 -13.74 3.56 45.72
CA ILE A 703 -12.31 3.88 45.92
C ILE A 703 -11.96 3.91 47.41
N GLU A 704 -12.78 4.57 48.25
CA GLU A 704 -12.57 4.66 49.69
C GLU A 704 -12.69 3.31 50.41
N LYS A 705 -13.65 2.45 50.02
CA LYS A 705 -13.82 1.10 50.60
C LYS A 705 -12.54 0.27 50.56
N ARG A 706 -11.67 0.53 49.58
CA ARG A 706 -10.43 -0.21 49.34
C ARG A 706 -9.18 0.43 49.97
N SER A 707 -9.28 1.66 50.47
CA SER A 707 -8.16 2.39 51.10
C SER A 707 -8.26 2.55 52.63
N PRO A 708 -8.55 1.51 53.45
CA PRO A 708 -8.72 1.71 54.89
C PRO A 708 -7.40 1.86 55.72
N ASN A 709 -6.20 1.88 55.11
CA ASN A 709 -4.94 1.74 55.86
C ASN A 709 -3.80 2.76 55.57
N SER A 710 -4.04 3.89 54.88
CA SER A 710 -3.06 4.99 54.90
C SER A 710 -3.46 6.01 55.96
N ALA A 711 -2.71 6.06 57.07
CA ALA A 711 -2.86 7.05 58.13
C ALA A 711 -2.44 8.49 57.73
N GLU A 712 -2.34 8.77 56.43
CA GLU A 712 -2.18 10.10 55.85
C GLU A 712 -3.28 10.27 54.79
N PRO A 713 -3.96 11.43 54.73
CA PRO A 713 -4.93 11.67 53.68
C PRO A 713 -4.18 11.57 52.34
N PRO A 714 -4.63 10.72 51.40
CA PRO A 714 -4.08 10.76 50.06
C PRO A 714 -4.23 12.20 49.56
N VAL A 715 -3.23 12.70 48.83
CA VAL A 715 -3.35 13.96 48.09
C VAL A 715 -4.73 13.93 47.42
N ASN A 716 -5.58 14.95 47.64
CA ASN A 716 -7.00 15.01 47.25
C ASN A 716 -7.26 14.92 45.72
N ARG A 717 -6.46 14.16 44.96
CA ARG A 717 -6.52 14.02 43.51
C ARG A 717 -6.89 12.58 43.17
N CYS A 718 -8.05 12.41 42.56
CA CYS A 718 -8.57 11.12 42.12
C CYS A 718 -8.58 11.07 40.59
N LEU A 719 -8.05 9.99 40.00
CA LEU A 719 -8.12 9.75 38.56
C LEU A 719 -9.19 8.67 38.30
N ILE A 720 -10.27 9.05 37.61
CA ILE A 720 -11.42 8.20 37.29
C ILE A 720 -11.44 7.99 35.78
N MET A 721 -11.63 6.73 35.35
CA MET A 721 -11.73 6.36 33.93
C MET A 721 -13.15 5.94 33.57
#